data_AF-A0A495E5C5-F1
#
_entry.id   AF-A0A495E5C5-F1
#
_cell.length_a   1.000
_cell.length_b   1.000
_cell.length_c   1.000
_cell.angle_alpha   90.00
_cell.angle_beta   90.00
_cell.angle_gamma   90.00
#
_symmetry.space_group_name_H-M   'P 1'
#
loop_
_entity.id
_entity.type
_entity.pdbx_description
1 polymer ?
#
loop_
_entity_poly.entity_id
_entity_poly.type
_entity_poly.pdbx_seq_one_letter_code
_entity_poly.pdbx_strand_id
1 'polypeptide(L)'
;MKNRILNVLCLFLAFLVKAQDFVTEGNGLRNGVSAIVNGESILYLSELDGCLSAYTTGGKKLWSNKTEIPAVMFEIIAADINGDDNQDVIAASGDGNIYAYDASGELLWKFNPEHKVRFNEVAVVKNRGKIQIFAGGNDYKLYELNANGKLVSETKINGVVRKIESGNFIKKGEQSLFVMTYAHDKFRWEFMGIVNPESKEVIREVSIREKSLKDLTKTMVTDISIADVNKDGKDDILFFGDISWKGFFVGLDGDFNVLVNFKADNKGTQRYAHAQGTSLLPYRDEIVFRVGSILYTCDLQGNLIHKIGKRYKSATYSDLVLDSKNDKLYAIGSLGGGNDVYSFSLKNTNWYTNNPERIGRMDEVSSNIKELYQDALHFKMPSYQKQTDKPWMMITGNKIPKEVKELNGNAIVFIENKGTWSENTSRDDLVKIMGDVALKKDKRKKYNLSRQEIIDRAKQKEIKKEPFVLWAGHGNDPFYTRIETLEEVLKVAPNTCYGFIYAEMDNVEDPRVIHFIKDYMPRLAKALRKNGKAKLYFRYKNMFWALTSHLSPWKEMFFSGEYKDILVPASEDTSSRTQDVNLAGRVGMHSAGYINDFAMRLIDDNPTSWRPYSPGGQRSVSPYLRQGVLMAAYGARIGINFSGLFLEEPGMNVLYALMKSGVLPVVEKDDILSIGSWHLIKDVDEKLVHSVDNHHSLKQYKKDDDNAVFSVAQMHWAGTNVPNHDFSKVALGVDYRWTNYLPVMPNGMVPISSVDYQAQLEKKEIPFTISDGKYEYVNNKQHAAKEFKPFLEEAVKEGGSTLPVLVSGASWSAIKLDATHTRVILIDPGYLDPQERNVTVTFKNKVPTSVVDILSKENLEVINNSVLLKVPAGSLRFIDLAY
;
A
#
# COMPACT_ATOMS: atom_id res chain seq x y z
N MET A 1 -23.01 -31.54 -74.07
CA MET A 1 -22.54 -32.49 -73.03
C MET A 1 -21.06 -32.18 -72.78
N LYS A 2 -20.75 -31.24 -71.89
CA LYS A 2 -20.38 -31.39 -70.45
C LYS A 2 -18.98 -31.99 -70.21
N ASN A 3 -18.03 -31.06 -70.01
CA ASN A 3 -16.70 -31.22 -69.41
C ASN A 3 -16.78 -31.65 -67.94
N ARG A 4 -15.77 -32.39 -67.46
CA ARG A 4 -15.47 -32.61 -66.04
C ARG A 4 -14.19 -31.85 -65.67
N ILE A 5 -14.33 -30.85 -64.79
CA ILE A 5 -13.25 -30.22 -64.03
C ILE A 5 -13.31 -30.80 -62.62
N LEU A 6 -12.16 -31.29 -62.14
CA LEU A 6 -11.97 -31.84 -60.80
C LEU A 6 -11.60 -30.66 -59.86
N ASN A 7 -12.51 -30.30 -58.95
CA ASN A 7 -12.27 -29.30 -57.92
C ASN A 7 -11.53 -29.94 -56.73
N VAL A 8 -10.30 -29.48 -56.46
CA VAL A 8 -9.62 -29.65 -55.17
C VAL A 8 -10.15 -28.57 -54.24
N LEU A 9 -10.93 -28.98 -53.24
CA LEU A 9 -11.47 -28.09 -52.21
C LEU A 9 -10.40 -27.94 -51.11
N CYS A 10 -9.61 -26.87 -51.14
CA CYS A 10 -8.78 -26.46 -50.01
C CYS A 10 -9.71 -25.96 -48.88
N LEU A 11 -9.99 -26.84 -47.92
CA LEU A 11 -10.60 -26.47 -46.64
C LEU A 11 -9.55 -25.75 -45.78
N PHE A 12 -9.47 -24.43 -45.93
CA PHE A 12 -8.90 -23.57 -44.90
C PHE A 12 -9.87 -23.57 -43.71
N LEU A 13 -9.67 -24.51 -42.78
CA LEU A 13 -10.19 -24.40 -41.43
C LEU A 13 -9.39 -23.31 -40.72
N ALA A 14 -9.82 -22.06 -40.93
CA ALA A 14 -9.48 -20.98 -40.02
C ALA A 14 -10.09 -21.35 -38.66
N PHE A 15 -9.26 -21.86 -37.75
CA PHE A 15 -9.61 -21.88 -36.34
C PHE A 15 -9.77 -20.42 -35.92
N LEU A 16 -11.01 -19.93 -35.96
CA LEU A 16 -11.44 -18.76 -35.20
C LEU A 16 -11.29 -19.15 -33.73
N VAL A 17 -10.07 -19.00 -33.20
CA VAL A 17 -9.82 -19.03 -31.77
C VAL A 17 -10.62 -17.86 -31.21
N LYS A 18 -11.78 -18.16 -30.63
CA LYS A 18 -12.51 -17.17 -29.85
C LYS A 18 -11.55 -16.66 -28.78
N ALA A 19 -11.44 -15.34 -28.68
CA ALA A 19 -10.72 -14.72 -27.58
C ALA A 19 -11.34 -15.20 -26.28
N GLN A 20 -10.54 -15.82 -25.43
CA GLN A 20 -10.97 -16.38 -24.17
C GLN A 20 -10.26 -15.61 -23.06
N ASP A 21 -11.01 -15.24 -22.03
CA ASP A 21 -10.43 -14.74 -20.79
C ASP A 21 -9.45 -15.80 -20.26
N PHE A 22 -8.30 -15.38 -19.75
CA PHE A 22 -7.27 -16.31 -19.30
C PHE A 22 -6.60 -15.85 -18.01
N VAL A 23 -5.83 -16.75 -17.42
CA VAL A 23 -5.10 -16.54 -16.18
C VAL A 23 -3.62 -16.75 -16.44
N THR A 24 -2.77 -15.85 -15.93
CA THR A 24 -1.32 -16.00 -15.98
C THR A 24 -0.82 -16.84 -14.81
N GLU A 25 0.38 -17.42 -14.93
CA GLU A 25 0.99 -18.16 -13.82
C GLU A 25 1.46 -17.26 -12.66
N GLY A 26 1.72 -15.99 -12.96
CA GLY A 26 2.18 -14.97 -12.02
C GLY A 26 1.06 -14.39 -11.15
N ASN A 27 1.39 -13.36 -10.35
CA ASN A 27 0.45 -12.70 -9.43
C ASN A 27 0.63 -11.19 -9.38
N GLY A 28 -0.46 -10.47 -9.14
CA GLY A 28 -0.43 -9.02 -9.07
C GLY A 28 0.02 -8.37 -10.38
N LEU A 29 -0.67 -8.71 -11.47
CA LEU A 29 -0.52 -8.03 -12.75
C LEU A 29 -0.74 -6.53 -12.56
N ARG A 30 0.21 -5.74 -13.07
CA ARG A 30 0.29 -4.30 -12.83
C ARG A 30 0.12 -3.50 -14.12
N ASN A 31 0.95 -3.78 -15.13
CA ASN A 31 0.92 -3.09 -16.41
C ASN A 31 0.92 -4.11 -17.55
N GLY A 32 0.32 -3.74 -18.69
CA GLY A 32 0.31 -4.56 -19.89
C GLY A 32 0.47 -3.73 -21.15
N VAL A 33 1.08 -4.33 -22.17
CA VAL A 33 1.20 -3.70 -23.49
C VAL A 33 1.01 -4.76 -24.58
N SER A 34 0.27 -4.40 -25.63
CA SER A 34 0.14 -5.24 -26.81
C SER A 34 1.38 -5.07 -27.69
N ALA A 35 1.88 -6.17 -28.25
CA ALA A 35 3.04 -6.19 -29.12
C ALA A 35 2.78 -7.04 -30.37
N ILE A 36 3.48 -6.74 -31.47
CA ILE A 36 3.47 -7.53 -32.69
C ILE A 36 4.76 -8.34 -32.78
N VAL A 37 4.61 -9.66 -32.85
CA VAL A 37 5.71 -10.62 -32.99
C VAL A 37 5.33 -11.61 -34.09
N ASN A 38 6.21 -11.80 -35.07
CA ASN A 38 5.98 -12.62 -36.27
C ASN A 38 4.66 -12.29 -36.98
N GLY A 39 4.26 -11.02 -36.98
CA GLY A 39 3.00 -10.59 -37.56
C GLY A 39 1.75 -11.03 -36.79
N GLU A 40 1.86 -11.46 -35.53
CA GLU A 40 0.72 -11.76 -34.64
C GLU A 40 0.74 -10.86 -33.40
N SER A 41 -0.43 -10.56 -32.83
CA SER A 41 -0.48 -9.83 -31.55
C SER A 41 -0.19 -10.77 -30.38
N ILE A 42 0.64 -10.31 -29.45
CA ILE A 42 0.89 -10.91 -28.15
C ILE A 42 0.70 -9.84 -27.05
N LEU A 43 0.70 -10.27 -25.79
CA LEU A 43 0.65 -9.39 -24.63
C LEU A 43 1.94 -9.55 -23.82
N TYR A 44 2.65 -8.44 -23.60
CA TYR A 44 3.63 -8.34 -22.53
C TYR A 44 2.94 -7.87 -21.25
N LEU A 45 3.24 -8.53 -20.14
CA LEU A 45 2.62 -8.29 -18.85
C LEU A 45 3.69 -8.17 -17.78
N SER A 46 3.51 -7.22 -16.87
CA SER A 46 4.36 -7.04 -15.70
C SER A 46 3.60 -7.32 -14.41
N GLU A 47 4.33 -7.83 -13.42
CA GLU A 47 3.85 -8.08 -12.06
C GLU A 47 4.41 -7.04 -11.08
N LEU A 48 3.79 -6.95 -9.91
CA LEU A 48 4.17 -5.98 -8.89
C LEU A 48 5.61 -6.16 -8.38
N ASP A 49 6.13 -7.40 -8.37
CA ASP A 49 7.43 -7.76 -7.80
C ASP A 49 8.60 -7.63 -8.81
N GLY A 50 8.31 -7.26 -10.06
CA GLY A 50 9.30 -7.08 -11.11
C GLY A 50 9.30 -8.18 -12.17
N CYS A 51 8.49 -9.22 -12.06
CA CYS A 51 8.37 -10.23 -13.11
C CYS A 51 7.80 -9.62 -14.42
N LEU A 52 8.37 -10.02 -15.55
CA LEU A 52 7.90 -9.75 -16.91
C LEU A 52 7.55 -11.06 -17.60
N SER A 53 6.50 -11.05 -18.40
CA SER A 53 6.07 -12.24 -19.12
C SER A 53 5.42 -11.91 -20.47
N ALA A 54 5.41 -12.89 -21.35
CA ALA A 54 4.72 -12.80 -22.63
C ALA A 54 3.69 -13.92 -22.79
N TYR A 55 2.52 -13.57 -23.29
CA TYR A 55 1.43 -14.50 -23.58
C TYR A 55 0.87 -14.24 -24.96
N THR A 56 0.43 -15.30 -25.65
CA THR A 56 -0.43 -15.12 -26.82
C THR A 56 -1.75 -14.48 -26.40
N THR A 57 -2.47 -13.88 -27.34
CA THR A 57 -3.82 -13.34 -27.09
C THR A 57 -4.87 -14.43 -26.77
N GLY A 58 -4.50 -15.71 -26.87
CA GLY A 58 -5.29 -16.86 -26.41
C GLY A 58 -4.85 -17.41 -25.05
N GLY A 59 -3.93 -16.75 -24.35
CA GLY A 59 -3.51 -17.12 -22.99
C GLY A 59 -2.42 -18.20 -22.91
N LYS A 60 -1.76 -18.56 -24.01
CA LYS A 60 -0.60 -19.45 -23.96
C LYS A 60 0.63 -18.66 -23.53
N LYS A 61 1.25 -19.04 -22.41
CA LYS A 61 2.54 -18.49 -21.96
C LYS A 61 3.62 -18.77 -23.01
N LEU A 62 4.35 -17.73 -23.40
CA LEU A 62 5.52 -17.81 -24.26
C LEU A 62 6.79 -17.87 -23.41
N TRP A 63 6.96 -16.92 -22.49
CA TRP A 63 8.07 -16.87 -21.55
C TRP A 63 7.70 -16.07 -20.29
N SER A 64 8.54 -16.17 -19.24
CA SER A 64 8.45 -15.39 -18.00
C SER A 64 9.85 -15.23 -17.39
N ASN A 65 10.22 -13.99 -17.09
CA ASN A 65 11.51 -13.59 -16.55
C ASN A 65 11.32 -12.75 -15.29
N LYS A 66 12.03 -13.11 -14.23
CA LYS A 66 12.10 -12.31 -13.00
C LYS A 66 13.28 -11.35 -13.07
N THR A 67 13.10 -10.14 -12.57
CA THR A 67 14.23 -9.23 -12.34
C THR A 67 15.18 -9.81 -11.29
N GLU A 68 16.44 -9.36 -11.32
CA GLU A 68 17.47 -9.83 -10.38
C GLU A 68 17.13 -9.48 -8.93
N ILE A 69 16.47 -8.33 -8.72
CA ILE A 69 16.10 -7.82 -7.40
C ILE A 69 14.61 -7.47 -7.43
N PRO A 70 13.79 -7.96 -6.48
CA PRO A 70 12.40 -7.58 -6.39
C PRO A 70 12.23 -6.08 -6.15
N ALA A 71 11.42 -5.44 -6.98
CA ALA A 71 11.03 -4.04 -6.88
C ALA A 71 9.79 -3.80 -7.75
N VAL A 72 9.15 -2.64 -7.59
CA VAL A 72 7.99 -2.30 -8.40
C VAL A 72 8.39 -2.08 -9.86
N MET A 73 7.74 -2.80 -10.78
CA MET A 73 7.78 -2.48 -12.21
C MET A 73 6.84 -1.31 -12.50
N PHE A 74 7.38 -0.15 -12.86
CA PHE A 74 6.59 1.06 -13.01
C PHE A 74 5.97 1.22 -14.39
N GLU A 75 6.69 0.85 -15.45
CA GLU A 75 6.27 1.05 -16.84
C GLU A 75 6.86 -0.06 -17.73
N ILE A 76 6.09 -0.49 -18.73
CA ILE A 76 6.56 -1.36 -19.81
C ILE A 76 6.07 -0.84 -21.16
N ILE A 77 6.92 -0.89 -22.17
CA ILE A 77 6.58 -0.49 -23.54
C ILE A 77 7.01 -1.56 -24.53
N ALA A 78 6.30 -1.65 -25.66
CA ALA A 78 6.63 -2.54 -26.76
C ALA A 78 7.21 -1.74 -27.94
N ALA A 79 8.42 -2.07 -28.36
CA ALA A 79 9.05 -1.46 -29.53
C ALA A 79 10.12 -2.39 -30.10
N ASP A 80 10.13 -2.55 -31.42
CA ASP A 80 11.25 -3.21 -32.12
C ASP A 80 12.50 -2.32 -31.99
N ILE A 81 13.45 -2.70 -31.16
CA ILE A 81 14.68 -1.93 -30.93
C ILE A 81 15.90 -2.53 -31.63
N ASN A 82 15.80 -3.76 -32.13
CA ASN A 82 16.90 -4.48 -32.78
C ASN A 82 16.75 -4.55 -34.32
N GLY A 83 15.60 -4.17 -34.87
CA GLY A 83 15.31 -4.13 -36.31
C GLY A 83 14.92 -5.49 -36.92
N ASP A 84 14.40 -6.42 -36.13
CA ASP A 84 14.03 -7.78 -36.56
C ASP A 84 12.54 -7.95 -36.92
N ASP A 85 11.79 -6.84 -36.99
CA ASP A 85 10.33 -6.78 -37.19
C ASP A 85 9.49 -7.42 -36.05
N ASN A 86 10.11 -7.80 -34.93
CA ASN A 86 9.43 -8.20 -33.70
C ASN A 86 9.56 -7.09 -32.66
N GLN A 87 8.45 -6.78 -31.99
CA GLN A 87 8.49 -5.77 -30.94
C GLN A 87 9.06 -6.37 -29.65
N ASP A 88 10.18 -5.84 -29.20
CA ASP A 88 10.82 -6.12 -27.93
C ASP A 88 10.05 -5.44 -26.78
N VAL A 89 10.33 -5.84 -25.54
CA VAL A 89 9.80 -5.17 -24.34
C VAL A 89 10.90 -4.43 -23.59
N ILE A 90 10.64 -3.15 -23.29
CA ILE A 90 11.50 -2.31 -22.46
C ILE A 90 10.75 -1.97 -21.18
N ALA A 91 11.42 -2.08 -20.04
CA ALA A 91 10.80 -1.98 -18.73
C ALA A 91 11.57 -1.08 -17.77
N ALA A 92 10.86 -0.20 -17.06
CA ALA A 92 11.41 0.70 -16.05
C ALA A 92 11.13 0.16 -14.64
N SER A 93 12.19 -0.21 -13.91
CA SER A 93 12.09 -0.86 -12.61
C SER A 93 12.53 0.05 -11.45
N GLY A 94 11.83 -0.09 -10.33
CA GLY A 94 12.20 0.54 -9.07
C GLY A 94 13.53 0.04 -8.47
N ASP A 95 14.07 -1.08 -8.97
CA ASP A 95 15.39 -1.59 -8.57
C ASP A 95 16.57 -0.73 -9.06
N GLY A 96 16.28 0.26 -9.91
CA GLY A 96 17.26 1.17 -10.49
C GLY A 96 17.80 0.74 -11.84
N ASN A 97 17.12 -0.18 -12.53
CA ASN A 97 17.47 -0.60 -13.88
C ASN A 97 16.36 -0.29 -14.90
N ILE A 98 16.80 -0.06 -16.14
CA ILE A 98 15.99 -0.25 -17.34
C ILE A 98 16.39 -1.57 -17.96
N TYR A 99 15.42 -2.43 -18.26
CA TYR A 99 15.65 -3.72 -18.90
C TYR A 99 15.09 -3.71 -20.33
N ALA A 100 15.77 -4.39 -21.25
CA ALA A 100 15.20 -4.73 -22.55
C ALA A 100 15.31 -6.24 -22.79
N TYR A 101 14.18 -6.86 -23.10
CA TYR A 101 14.09 -8.27 -23.49
C TYR A 101 13.54 -8.36 -24.90
N ASP A 102 14.08 -9.29 -25.69
CA ASP A 102 13.56 -9.56 -27.00
C ASP A 102 12.20 -10.29 -26.96
N ALA A 103 11.61 -10.50 -28.13
CA ALA A 103 10.34 -11.22 -28.26
C ALA A 103 10.38 -12.68 -27.78
N SER A 104 11.57 -13.31 -27.73
CA SER A 104 11.78 -14.67 -27.20
C SER A 104 11.93 -14.70 -25.68
N GLY A 105 12.14 -13.54 -25.05
CA GLY A 105 12.40 -13.39 -23.63
C GLY A 105 13.88 -13.41 -23.28
N GLU A 106 14.79 -13.31 -24.24
CA GLU A 106 16.22 -13.17 -23.95
C GLU A 106 16.55 -11.72 -23.59
N LEU A 107 17.35 -11.53 -22.53
CA LEU A 107 17.79 -10.20 -22.11
C LEU A 107 18.77 -9.63 -23.15
N LEU A 108 18.38 -8.55 -23.83
CA LEU A 108 19.23 -7.84 -24.78
C LEU A 108 20.27 -6.99 -24.03
N TRP A 109 19.80 -6.20 -23.05
CA TRP A 109 20.65 -5.34 -22.22
C TRP A 109 19.92 -4.86 -20.97
N LYS A 110 20.69 -4.36 -20.00
CA LYS A 110 20.21 -3.60 -18.85
C LYS A 110 21.03 -2.33 -18.66
N PHE A 111 20.39 -1.26 -18.21
CA PHE A 111 21.03 0.02 -17.94
C PHE A 111 20.85 0.46 -16.48
N ASN A 112 21.95 0.86 -15.85
CA ASN A 112 22.00 1.49 -14.53
C ASN A 112 23.04 2.63 -14.56
N PRO A 113 22.76 3.83 -14.01
CA PRO A 113 23.68 4.97 -14.07
C PRO A 113 24.77 4.94 -12.97
N GLU A 114 25.13 3.76 -12.48
CA GLU A 114 26.16 3.50 -11.44
C GLU A 114 25.91 4.18 -10.09
N HIS A 115 24.67 4.54 -9.81
CA HIS A 115 24.23 5.01 -8.50
C HIS A 115 22.75 4.66 -8.31
N LYS A 116 22.27 4.68 -7.07
CA LYS A 116 20.88 4.29 -6.79
C LYS A 116 19.94 5.33 -7.38
N VAL A 117 19.07 4.86 -8.26
CA VAL A 117 17.97 5.63 -8.86
C VAL A 117 16.73 4.75 -8.75
N ARG A 118 15.55 5.36 -8.65
CA ARG A 118 14.29 4.67 -8.89
C ARG A 118 13.78 5.12 -10.25
N PHE A 119 13.83 4.25 -11.25
CA PHE A 119 13.24 4.53 -12.55
C PHE A 119 11.73 4.33 -12.50
N ASN A 120 11.00 5.15 -13.25
CA ASN A 120 9.54 5.10 -13.28
C ASN A 120 9.00 5.02 -14.70
N GLU A 121 9.75 5.56 -15.66
CA GLU A 121 9.23 5.82 -16.99
C GLU A 121 10.30 5.52 -18.03
N VAL A 122 9.85 5.01 -19.17
CA VAL A 122 10.66 4.76 -20.36
C VAL A 122 9.82 5.04 -21.61
N ALA A 123 10.44 5.61 -22.65
CA ALA A 123 9.81 5.84 -23.95
C ALA A 123 10.81 5.56 -25.08
N VAL A 124 10.31 5.15 -26.25
CA VAL A 124 11.15 4.90 -27.45
C VAL A 124 10.75 5.85 -28.57
N VAL A 125 11.69 6.67 -29.02
CA VAL A 125 11.56 7.53 -30.19
C VAL A 125 12.23 6.87 -31.38
N LYS A 126 11.50 6.79 -32.50
CA LYS A 126 11.95 6.29 -33.79
C LYS A 126 11.79 7.38 -34.85
N ASN A 127 12.87 8.07 -35.15
CA ASN A 127 12.91 9.11 -36.19
C ASN A 127 13.91 8.75 -37.27
N ARG A 128 13.47 8.70 -38.53
CA ARG A 128 14.36 8.49 -39.70
C ARG A 128 15.26 7.24 -39.57
N GLY A 129 14.72 6.17 -38.99
CA GLY A 129 15.45 4.91 -38.72
C GLY A 129 16.37 4.93 -37.50
N LYS A 130 16.54 6.06 -36.81
CA LYS A 130 17.26 6.15 -35.55
C LYS A 130 16.34 5.82 -34.39
N ILE A 131 16.79 4.91 -33.53
CA ILE A 131 16.12 4.54 -32.27
C ILE A 131 16.82 5.26 -31.11
N GLN A 132 16.03 5.96 -30.31
CA GLN A 132 16.46 6.65 -29.10
C GLN A 132 15.53 6.24 -27.96
N ILE A 133 16.10 5.77 -26.87
CA ILE A 133 15.34 5.30 -25.71
C ILE A 133 15.54 6.32 -24.60
N PHE A 134 14.46 6.79 -24.01
CA PHE A 134 14.47 7.81 -22.96
C PHE A 134 13.96 7.23 -21.67
N ALA A 135 14.70 7.42 -20.58
CA ALA A 135 14.34 6.91 -19.27
C ALA A 135 14.45 8.00 -18.19
N GLY A 136 13.61 7.92 -17.17
CA GLY A 136 13.59 8.93 -16.12
C GLY A 136 13.08 8.40 -14.78
N GLY A 137 13.58 9.02 -13.72
CA GLY A 137 13.34 8.57 -12.35
C GLY A 137 13.23 9.71 -11.34
N ASN A 138 13.65 9.42 -10.11
CA ASN A 138 13.61 10.35 -8.99
C ASN A 138 14.84 11.27 -8.86
N ASP A 139 15.86 11.08 -9.68
CA ASP A 139 17.16 11.76 -9.61
C ASP A 139 17.27 13.04 -10.46
N TYR A 140 16.13 13.53 -10.96
CA TYR A 140 16.02 14.77 -11.74
C TYR A 140 16.77 14.75 -13.07
N LYS A 141 16.88 13.56 -13.68
CA LYS A 141 17.52 13.37 -14.98
C LYS A 141 16.60 12.66 -15.96
N LEU A 142 16.77 13.04 -17.23
CA LEU A 142 16.32 12.30 -18.40
C LEU A 142 17.56 11.68 -19.04
N TYR A 143 17.60 10.35 -19.09
CA TYR A 143 18.66 9.57 -19.71
C TYR A 143 18.27 9.24 -21.15
N GLU A 144 19.19 9.43 -22.10
CA GLU A 144 19.05 8.94 -23.46
C GLU A 144 19.98 7.73 -23.67
N LEU A 145 19.41 6.61 -24.08
CA LEU A 145 20.11 5.40 -24.48
C LEU A 145 19.94 5.17 -25.99
N ASN A 146 20.92 4.50 -26.59
CA ASN A 146 20.75 3.96 -27.94
C ASN A 146 20.04 2.59 -27.90
N ALA A 147 19.80 2.01 -29.09
CA ALA A 147 19.19 0.69 -29.25
C ALA A 147 19.88 -0.45 -28.47
N ASN A 148 21.17 -0.31 -28.16
CA ASN A 148 21.98 -1.30 -27.43
C ASN A 148 22.04 -1.00 -25.92
N GLY A 149 21.20 -0.10 -25.41
CA GLY A 149 21.16 0.27 -23.98
C GLY A 149 22.33 1.14 -23.51
N LYS A 150 23.20 1.60 -24.42
CA LYS A 150 24.34 2.45 -24.05
C LYS A 150 23.89 3.90 -23.87
N LEU A 151 24.31 4.50 -22.75
CA LEU A 151 24.11 5.92 -22.47
C LEU A 151 24.73 6.81 -23.57
N VAL A 152 23.89 7.68 -24.14
CA VAL A 152 24.24 8.67 -25.15
C VAL A 152 24.35 10.06 -24.53
N SER A 153 23.36 10.45 -23.74
CA SER A 153 23.34 11.75 -23.06
C SER A 153 22.50 11.74 -21.79
N GLU A 154 22.73 12.76 -20.95
CA GLU A 154 21.91 13.03 -19.77
C GLU A 154 21.45 14.49 -19.81
N THR A 155 20.16 14.71 -19.60
CA THR A 155 19.57 16.05 -19.52
C THR A 155 18.97 16.26 -18.14
N LYS A 156 19.34 17.35 -17.48
CA LYS A 156 18.72 17.72 -16.20
C LYS A 156 17.26 18.15 -16.43
N ILE A 157 16.35 17.62 -15.61
CA ILE A 157 14.94 18.02 -15.60
C ILE A 157 14.54 18.47 -14.19
N ASN A 158 13.59 19.41 -14.08
CA ASN A 158 13.11 19.85 -12.78
C ASN A 158 12.04 18.88 -12.26
N GLY A 159 12.24 18.32 -11.07
CA GLY A 159 11.25 17.43 -10.42
C GLY A 159 11.42 15.96 -10.76
N VAL A 160 10.74 15.09 -10.01
CA VAL A 160 10.75 13.63 -10.21
C VAL A 160 9.94 13.29 -11.46
N VAL A 161 10.50 12.51 -12.38
CA VAL A 161 9.81 12.11 -13.61
C VAL A 161 8.54 11.33 -13.27
N ARG A 162 7.40 11.78 -13.82
CA ARG A 162 6.09 11.16 -13.63
C ARG A 162 5.58 10.46 -14.88
N LYS A 163 5.86 11.00 -16.07
CA LYS A 163 5.51 10.37 -17.34
C LYS A 163 6.50 10.80 -18.41
N ILE A 164 6.90 9.85 -19.27
CA ILE A 164 7.56 10.13 -20.54
C ILE A 164 6.76 9.42 -21.63
N GLU A 165 6.38 10.13 -22.67
CA GLU A 165 5.68 9.55 -23.82
C GLU A 165 6.32 10.02 -25.12
N SER A 166 6.31 9.16 -26.14
CA SER A 166 6.76 9.50 -27.49
C SER A 166 5.57 9.61 -28.44
N GLY A 167 5.54 10.65 -29.26
CA GLY A 167 4.45 10.86 -30.22
C GLY A 167 4.74 12.00 -31.20
N ASN A 168 3.96 12.06 -32.27
CA ASN A 168 3.96 13.10 -33.30
C ASN A 168 3.25 14.37 -32.81
N PHE A 169 3.63 14.90 -31.64
CA PHE A 169 2.93 16.02 -30.99
C PHE A 169 3.03 17.34 -31.77
N ILE A 170 4.17 17.60 -32.41
CA ILE A 170 4.46 18.89 -33.07
C ILE A 170 4.28 18.80 -34.58
N LYS A 171 4.81 17.73 -35.18
CA LYS A 171 4.90 17.54 -36.63
C LYS A 171 4.57 16.10 -37.01
N LYS A 172 3.80 15.96 -38.09
CA LYS A 172 3.40 14.65 -38.63
C LYS A 172 4.62 13.84 -39.05
N GLY A 173 4.65 12.57 -38.64
CA GLY A 173 5.71 11.62 -38.99
C GLY A 173 7.07 11.93 -38.36
N GLU A 174 7.13 12.81 -37.36
CA GLU A 174 8.34 13.10 -36.60
C GLU A 174 8.01 13.11 -35.11
N GLN A 175 8.51 12.11 -34.40
CA GLN A 175 8.23 11.92 -32.98
C GLN A 175 9.03 12.92 -32.14
N SER A 176 8.40 13.36 -31.05
CA SER A 176 8.95 14.17 -29.98
C SER A 176 8.58 13.57 -28.62
N LEU A 177 9.19 14.07 -27.55
CA LEU A 177 8.95 13.56 -26.20
C LEU A 177 8.01 14.46 -25.43
N PHE A 178 6.89 13.92 -24.94
CA PHE A 178 6.17 14.54 -23.83
C PHE A 178 6.84 14.13 -22.52
N VAL A 179 7.15 15.10 -21.66
CA VAL A 179 7.75 14.86 -20.34
C VAL A 179 6.96 15.62 -19.28
N MET A 180 6.55 14.89 -18.24
CA MET A 180 5.87 15.43 -17.06
C MET A 180 6.62 15.03 -15.80
N THR A 181 6.81 15.97 -14.88
CA THR A 181 7.46 15.73 -13.58
C THR A 181 6.63 16.26 -12.42
N TYR A 182 6.87 15.74 -11.22
CA TYR A 182 6.25 16.19 -9.97
C TYR A 182 7.27 16.72 -8.96
N ALA A 183 6.83 17.72 -8.20
CA ALA A 183 7.48 18.16 -6.96
C ALA A 183 6.73 17.69 -5.70
N HIS A 184 5.47 17.27 -5.85
CA HIS A 184 4.55 16.90 -4.77
C HIS A 184 3.96 15.51 -5.02
N ASP A 185 3.60 14.79 -3.96
CA ASP A 185 3.18 13.38 -4.03
C ASP A 185 1.84 13.07 -4.73
N LYS A 186 0.99 14.05 -5.11
CA LYS A 186 -0.40 13.77 -5.55
C LYS A 186 -0.90 14.53 -6.78
N PHE A 187 -0.58 15.82 -6.84
CA PHE A 187 -1.13 16.76 -7.81
C PHE A 187 0.00 17.62 -8.31
N ARG A 188 -0.27 18.35 -9.40
CA ARG A 188 0.55 19.47 -9.89
C ARG A 188 1.89 19.04 -10.47
N TRP A 189 2.17 19.50 -11.69
CA TRP A 189 3.48 19.30 -12.29
C TRP A 189 4.49 20.37 -11.84
N GLU A 190 5.74 19.96 -11.76
CA GLU A 190 6.89 20.87 -11.67
C GLU A 190 7.33 21.30 -13.08
N PHE A 191 7.37 20.33 -14.01
CA PHE A 191 7.61 20.54 -15.43
C PHE A 191 6.58 19.73 -16.25
N MET A 192 6.07 20.33 -17.32
CA MET A 192 5.25 19.65 -18.32
C MET A 192 5.50 20.29 -19.69
N GLY A 193 6.07 19.52 -20.61
CA GLY A 193 6.52 20.05 -21.89
C GLY A 193 6.78 19.00 -22.95
N ILE A 194 6.94 19.47 -24.19
CA ILE A 194 7.40 18.70 -25.34
C ILE A 194 8.87 19.01 -25.59
N VAL A 195 9.70 17.98 -25.64
CA VAL A 195 11.15 18.05 -25.79
C VAL A 195 11.57 17.46 -27.13
N ASN A 196 12.50 18.13 -27.81
CA ASN A 196 13.12 17.61 -29.02
C ASN A 196 14.06 16.45 -28.66
N PRO A 197 13.89 15.25 -29.24
CA PRO A 197 14.67 14.08 -28.87
C PRO A 197 16.12 14.14 -29.39
N GLU A 198 16.45 14.97 -30.38
CA GLU A 198 17.82 15.16 -30.86
C GLU A 198 18.51 16.27 -30.06
N SER A 199 18.02 17.51 -30.13
CA SER A 199 18.66 18.69 -29.51
C SER A 199 18.48 18.78 -27.99
N LYS A 200 17.51 18.05 -27.42
CA LYS A 200 17.08 18.13 -26.02
C LYS A 200 16.48 19.48 -25.62
N GLU A 201 16.22 20.34 -26.60
CA GLU A 201 15.56 21.62 -26.37
C GLU A 201 14.07 21.42 -26.09
N VAL A 202 13.55 22.23 -25.17
CA VAL A 202 12.12 22.29 -24.88
C VAL A 202 11.42 23.04 -26.03
N ILE A 203 10.61 22.33 -26.81
CA ILE A 203 9.84 22.89 -27.93
C ILE A 203 8.62 23.66 -27.41
N ARG A 204 7.95 23.09 -26.41
CA ARG A 204 6.77 23.66 -25.73
C ARG A 204 6.84 23.33 -24.25
N GLU A 205 6.41 24.26 -23.42
CA GLU A 205 6.22 24.07 -21.98
C GLU A 205 4.96 24.80 -21.57
N VAL A 206 4.22 24.23 -20.62
CA VAL A 206 3.06 24.89 -20.03
C VAL A 206 3.23 25.03 -18.52
N SER A 207 2.98 26.26 -18.05
CA SER A 207 3.04 26.55 -16.63
C SER A 207 1.84 25.95 -15.91
N ILE A 208 2.05 25.48 -14.68
CA ILE A 208 0.97 25.15 -13.75
C ILE A 208 -0.02 26.30 -13.48
N ARG A 209 0.38 27.54 -13.77
CA ARG A 209 -0.49 28.72 -13.61
C ARG A 209 -1.43 28.94 -14.80
N GLU A 210 -1.36 28.11 -15.84
CA GLU A 210 -2.22 28.21 -17.01
C GLU A 210 -3.70 28.07 -16.60
N LYS A 211 -4.50 29.06 -16.97
CA LYS A 211 -5.89 29.17 -16.52
C LYS A 211 -6.77 28.13 -17.20
N SER A 212 -6.51 27.80 -18.46
CA SER A 212 -7.26 26.77 -19.19
C SER A 212 -7.11 25.39 -18.54
N LEU A 213 -5.97 25.13 -17.87
CA LEU A 213 -5.66 23.85 -17.23
C LEU A 213 -5.96 23.80 -15.73
N LYS A 214 -6.75 24.76 -15.20
CA LYS A 214 -7.06 24.86 -13.76
C LYS A 214 -7.61 23.58 -13.15
N ASP A 215 -8.41 22.82 -13.89
CA ASP A 215 -8.95 21.55 -13.42
C ASP A 215 -7.87 20.47 -13.34
N LEU A 216 -6.98 20.37 -14.34
CA LEU A 216 -5.83 19.45 -14.35
C LEU A 216 -4.88 19.69 -13.15
N THR A 217 -4.70 20.94 -12.70
CA THR A 217 -3.89 21.24 -11.50
C THR A 217 -4.44 20.66 -10.20
N LYS A 218 -5.70 20.20 -10.20
CA LYS A 218 -6.40 19.58 -9.06
C LYS A 218 -6.69 18.10 -9.31
N THR A 219 -6.30 17.58 -10.47
CA THR A 219 -6.54 16.19 -10.86
C THR A 219 -5.45 15.31 -10.28
N MET A 220 -5.84 14.25 -9.59
CA MET A 220 -4.91 13.16 -9.27
C MET A 220 -4.75 12.33 -10.54
N VAL A 221 -3.71 12.64 -11.32
CA VAL A 221 -3.46 11.94 -12.59
C VAL A 221 -2.85 10.57 -12.27
N THR A 222 -3.60 9.52 -12.57
CA THR A 222 -3.19 8.14 -12.35
C THR A 222 -2.71 7.49 -13.63
N ASP A 223 -3.22 7.92 -14.78
CA ASP A 223 -2.91 7.31 -16.07
C ASP A 223 -2.88 8.35 -17.22
N ILE A 224 -2.08 8.08 -18.26
CA ILE A 224 -1.89 8.92 -19.44
C ILE A 224 -1.80 8.03 -20.67
N SER A 225 -2.51 8.41 -21.73
CA SER A 225 -2.50 7.73 -23.04
C SER A 225 -2.29 8.74 -24.17
N ILE A 226 -1.77 8.27 -25.30
CA ILE A 226 -1.48 9.08 -26.49
C ILE A 226 -2.37 8.64 -27.65
N ALA A 227 -3.07 9.58 -28.28
CA ALA A 227 -3.90 9.31 -29.46
C ALA A 227 -4.26 10.59 -30.22
N ASP A 228 -4.43 10.52 -31.54
CA ASP A 228 -4.94 11.62 -32.39
C ASP A 228 -6.48 11.74 -32.28
N VAL A 229 -6.96 12.39 -31.21
CA VAL A 229 -8.41 12.46 -30.92
C VAL A 229 -9.14 13.50 -31.76
N ASN A 230 -8.44 14.51 -32.26
CA ASN A 230 -9.01 15.50 -33.18
C ASN A 230 -8.87 15.11 -34.66
N LYS A 231 -8.17 14.01 -34.98
CA LYS A 231 -7.91 13.48 -36.32
C LYS A 231 -7.13 14.44 -37.21
N ASP A 232 -6.28 15.27 -36.63
CA ASP A 232 -5.46 16.24 -37.36
C ASP A 232 -4.16 15.62 -37.87
N GLY A 233 -3.84 14.38 -37.51
CA GLY A 233 -2.63 13.64 -37.86
C GLY A 233 -1.45 13.87 -36.91
N LYS A 234 -1.65 14.58 -35.79
CA LYS A 234 -0.73 14.71 -34.67
C LYS A 234 -1.30 13.97 -33.47
N ASP A 235 -0.41 13.54 -32.59
CA ASP A 235 -0.81 12.85 -31.39
C ASP A 235 -1.23 13.84 -30.30
N ASP A 236 -2.32 13.54 -29.58
CA ASP A 236 -2.80 14.29 -28.42
C ASP A 236 -2.51 13.52 -27.12
N ILE A 237 -2.45 14.25 -26.01
CA ILE A 237 -2.12 13.72 -24.69
C ILE A 237 -3.40 13.64 -23.85
N LEU A 238 -3.83 12.42 -23.54
CA LEU A 238 -5.00 12.14 -22.71
C LEU A 238 -4.60 11.89 -21.26
N PHE A 239 -5.08 12.70 -20.33
CA PHE A 239 -4.87 12.55 -18.90
C PHE A 239 -6.11 11.95 -18.24
N PHE A 240 -5.96 10.87 -17.49
CA PHE A 240 -7.02 10.23 -16.73
C PHE A 240 -6.77 10.35 -15.22
N GLY A 241 -7.82 10.64 -14.46
CA GLY A 241 -7.71 10.79 -13.02
C GLY A 241 -9.04 11.11 -12.34
N ASP A 242 -8.94 11.78 -11.19
CA ASP A 242 -10.11 12.30 -10.49
C ASP A 242 -9.92 13.74 -10.00
N ILE A 243 -11.02 14.48 -9.91
CA ILE A 243 -11.10 15.76 -9.23
C ILE A 243 -12.04 15.62 -8.04
N SER A 244 -11.47 15.63 -6.83
CA SER A 244 -12.23 15.46 -5.60
C SER A 244 -13.06 14.17 -5.61
N TRP A 245 -12.42 13.07 -6.03
CA TRP A 245 -12.96 11.72 -6.13
C TRP A 245 -13.99 11.52 -7.24
N LYS A 246 -14.17 12.48 -8.15
CA LYS A 246 -15.04 12.36 -9.33
C LYS A 246 -14.18 12.07 -10.54
N GLY A 247 -14.52 11.03 -11.30
CA GLY A 247 -13.78 10.69 -12.51
C GLY A 247 -13.67 11.86 -13.48
N PHE A 248 -12.49 12.01 -14.07
CA PHE A 248 -12.13 13.11 -14.93
C PHE A 248 -11.15 12.64 -16.00
N PHE A 249 -11.33 13.13 -17.22
CA PHE A 249 -10.27 13.09 -18.22
C PHE A 249 -10.20 14.41 -19.00
N VAL A 250 -9.03 14.69 -19.56
CA VAL A 250 -8.80 15.81 -20.48
C VAL A 250 -7.80 15.40 -21.56
N GLY A 251 -8.07 15.79 -22.80
CA GLY A 251 -7.17 15.65 -23.94
C GLY A 251 -6.60 17.00 -24.37
N LEU A 252 -5.28 17.04 -24.55
CA LEU A 252 -4.53 18.24 -24.93
C LEU A 252 -3.77 18.01 -26.25
N ASP A 253 -3.73 19.00 -27.13
CA ASP A 253 -2.84 18.98 -28.29
C ASP A 253 -1.36 19.21 -27.88
N GLY A 254 -0.44 19.14 -28.85
CA GLY A 254 0.99 19.41 -28.63
C GLY A 254 1.36 20.85 -28.22
N ASP A 255 0.42 21.79 -28.34
CA ASP A 255 0.53 23.16 -27.82
C ASP A 255 -0.15 23.32 -26.43
N PHE A 256 -0.62 22.22 -25.85
CA PHE A 256 -1.35 22.14 -24.58
C PHE A 256 -2.71 22.86 -24.55
N ASN A 257 -3.35 23.04 -25.71
CA ASN A 257 -4.73 23.50 -25.78
C ASN A 257 -5.69 22.36 -25.42
N VAL A 258 -6.74 22.68 -24.68
CA VAL A 258 -7.78 21.70 -24.34
C VAL A 258 -8.62 21.39 -25.57
N LEU A 259 -8.57 20.14 -26.03
CA LEU A 259 -9.39 19.63 -27.13
C LEU A 259 -10.71 19.05 -26.63
N VAL A 260 -10.61 18.24 -25.58
CA VAL A 260 -11.74 17.47 -25.04
C VAL A 260 -11.60 17.33 -23.53
N ASN A 261 -12.70 17.30 -22.79
CA ASN A 261 -12.69 16.92 -21.39
C ASN A 261 -14.02 16.30 -20.96
N PHE A 262 -13.97 15.56 -19.86
CA PHE A 262 -15.15 15.06 -19.18
C PHE A 262 -14.98 15.14 -17.67
N LYS A 263 -16.07 15.40 -16.96
CA LYS A 263 -16.12 15.42 -15.50
C LYS A 263 -17.37 14.73 -14.99
N ALA A 264 -17.17 13.69 -14.18
CA ALA A 264 -18.25 12.94 -13.58
C ALA A 264 -19.05 13.78 -12.57
N ASP A 265 -20.33 13.45 -12.46
CA ASP A 265 -21.23 14.00 -11.46
C ASP A 265 -20.94 13.48 -10.03
N ASN A 266 -21.67 14.00 -9.03
CA ASN A 266 -21.56 13.56 -7.64
C ASN A 266 -21.94 12.08 -7.45
N LYS A 267 -22.74 11.49 -8.36
CA LYS A 267 -23.11 10.08 -8.29
C LYS A 267 -21.93 9.18 -8.66
N GLY A 268 -20.97 9.68 -9.45
CA GLY A 268 -19.71 9.01 -9.79
C GLY A 268 -18.61 9.09 -8.74
N THR A 269 -18.82 9.78 -7.61
CA THR A 269 -17.77 10.00 -6.61
C THR A 269 -17.30 8.68 -5.99
N GLN A 270 -16.01 8.37 -6.07
CA GLN A 270 -15.39 7.19 -5.46
C GLN A 270 -14.09 7.56 -4.77
N ARG A 271 -14.11 7.55 -3.43
CA ARG A 271 -12.90 7.82 -2.65
C ARG A 271 -11.89 6.71 -2.85
N TYR A 272 -10.62 7.08 -2.96
CA TYR A 272 -9.50 6.14 -3.09
C TYR A 272 -9.63 5.21 -4.30
N ALA A 273 -10.33 5.65 -5.35
CA ALA A 273 -10.42 4.96 -6.62
C ALA A 273 -9.47 5.63 -7.62
N HIS A 274 -8.78 4.83 -8.41
CA HIS A 274 -7.89 5.33 -9.45
C HIS A 274 -8.54 5.23 -10.81
N ALA A 275 -8.02 6.01 -11.75
CA ALA A 275 -8.47 6.01 -13.12
C ALA A 275 -7.48 5.30 -14.05
N GLN A 276 -7.99 4.50 -14.97
CA GLN A 276 -7.24 3.93 -16.09
C GLN A 276 -8.02 4.16 -17.37
N GLY A 277 -7.37 4.59 -18.43
CA GLY A 277 -8.08 4.98 -19.65
C GLY A 277 -7.23 4.95 -20.91
N THR A 278 -7.91 4.78 -22.04
CA THR A 278 -7.29 4.80 -23.36
C THR A 278 -8.29 5.33 -24.40
N SER A 279 -7.76 5.80 -25.52
CA SER A 279 -8.55 5.94 -26.75
C SER A 279 -8.82 4.55 -27.35
N LEU A 280 -9.95 4.40 -28.03
CA LEU A 280 -10.28 3.21 -28.84
C LEU A 280 -10.01 3.41 -30.34
N LEU A 281 -9.35 4.50 -30.70
CA LEU A 281 -8.90 4.77 -32.07
C LEU A 281 -7.87 3.74 -32.57
N PRO A 282 -7.77 3.53 -33.88
CA PRO A 282 -8.65 4.06 -34.93
C PRO A 282 -9.97 3.30 -35.07
N TYR A 283 -10.20 2.29 -34.24
CA TYR A 283 -11.28 1.34 -34.41
C TYR A 283 -12.67 1.90 -34.03
N ARG A 284 -12.74 2.65 -32.93
CA ARG A 284 -13.94 3.39 -32.49
C ARG A 284 -13.57 4.83 -32.15
N ASP A 285 -14.47 5.74 -32.49
CA ASP A 285 -14.39 7.16 -32.13
C ASP A 285 -14.83 7.37 -30.68
N GLU A 286 -14.18 6.66 -29.76
CA GLU A 286 -14.55 6.58 -28.36
C GLU A 286 -13.31 6.65 -27.46
N ILE A 287 -13.45 7.32 -26.32
CA ILE A 287 -12.50 7.29 -25.21
C ILE A 287 -13.13 6.46 -24.10
N VAL A 288 -12.42 5.45 -23.63
CA VAL A 288 -12.83 4.65 -22.48
C VAL A 288 -11.95 4.98 -21.29
N PHE A 289 -12.55 5.13 -20.12
CA PHE A 289 -11.79 5.13 -18.89
C PHE A 289 -12.63 4.59 -17.73
N ARG A 290 -11.96 3.90 -16.82
CA ARG A 290 -12.52 3.40 -15.58
C ARG A 290 -12.07 4.28 -14.45
N VAL A 291 -12.92 4.51 -13.46
CA VAL A 291 -12.53 5.06 -12.16
C VAL A 291 -13.05 4.13 -11.10
N GLY A 292 -12.17 3.41 -10.42
CA GLY A 292 -12.54 2.34 -9.49
C GLY A 292 -13.50 1.35 -10.15
N SER A 293 -14.72 1.21 -9.62
CA SER A 293 -15.70 0.25 -10.15
C SER A 293 -16.72 0.86 -11.13
N ILE A 294 -16.45 2.03 -11.70
CA ILE A 294 -17.32 2.66 -12.70
C ILE A 294 -16.53 2.83 -14.00
N LEU A 295 -17.07 2.31 -15.11
CA LEU A 295 -16.57 2.50 -16.45
C LEU A 295 -17.34 3.66 -17.12
N TYR A 296 -16.61 4.53 -17.80
CA TYR A 296 -17.14 5.60 -18.64
C TYR A 296 -16.68 5.37 -20.07
N THR A 297 -17.58 5.58 -21.02
CA THR A 297 -17.23 5.76 -22.43
C THR A 297 -17.74 7.11 -22.91
N CYS A 298 -16.90 7.85 -23.60
CA CYS A 298 -17.19 9.16 -24.16
C CYS A 298 -16.89 9.17 -25.66
N ASP A 299 -17.57 10.02 -26.41
CA ASP A 299 -17.14 10.34 -27.78
C ASP A 299 -15.86 11.20 -27.77
N LEU A 300 -15.30 11.46 -28.95
CA LEU A 300 -14.10 12.31 -29.10
C LEU A 300 -14.36 13.79 -28.74
N GLN A 301 -15.61 14.19 -28.49
CA GLN A 301 -15.99 15.52 -28.02
C GLN A 301 -16.20 15.56 -26.49
N GLY A 302 -16.06 14.43 -25.80
CA GLY A 302 -16.18 14.33 -24.34
C GLY A 302 -17.62 14.15 -23.86
N ASN A 303 -18.58 13.94 -24.76
CA ASN A 303 -19.95 13.63 -24.37
C ASN A 303 -20.03 12.19 -23.86
N LEU A 304 -20.70 12.00 -22.73
CA LEU A 304 -20.89 10.68 -22.15
C LEU A 304 -21.79 9.82 -23.04
N ILE A 305 -21.30 8.66 -23.47
CA ILE A 305 -22.07 7.65 -24.18
C ILE A 305 -22.63 6.64 -23.17
N HIS A 306 -21.76 6.02 -22.35
CA HIS A 306 -22.17 5.03 -21.36
C HIS A 306 -21.49 5.23 -20.00
N LYS A 307 -22.23 4.88 -18.94
CA LYS A 307 -21.75 4.80 -17.56
C LYS A 307 -22.18 3.45 -16.98
N ILE A 308 -21.24 2.55 -16.79
CA ILE A 308 -21.49 1.17 -16.36
C ILE A 308 -20.85 0.91 -15.02
N GLY A 309 -21.48 0.04 -14.23
CA GLY A 309 -20.99 -0.38 -12.93
C GLY A 309 -21.65 0.35 -11.77
N LYS A 310 -21.59 -0.29 -10.61
CA LYS A 310 -22.12 0.23 -9.35
C LYS A 310 -20.95 0.70 -8.50
N ARG A 311 -21.05 1.92 -7.97
CA ARG A 311 -20.08 2.55 -7.08
C ARG A 311 -19.59 1.57 -5.99
N TYR A 312 -18.28 1.36 -5.92
CA TYR A 312 -17.59 0.41 -5.03
C TYR A 312 -17.99 -1.07 -5.14
N LYS A 313 -18.81 -1.45 -6.12
CA LYS A 313 -19.47 -2.77 -6.18
C LYS A 313 -19.15 -3.61 -7.40
N SER A 314 -18.74 -3.02 -8.51
CA SER A 314 -18.38 -3.75 -9.75
C SER A 314 -16.90 -4.11 -9.83
N ALA A 315 -16.52 -4.90 -10.84
CA ALA A 315 -15.15 -5.30 -11.10
C ALA A 315 -14.20 -4.10 -11.28
N THR A 316 -12.93 -4.31 -10.96
CA THR A 316 -11.87 -3.30 -10.98
C THR A 316 -10.58 -3.96 -11.47
N TYR A 317 -9.84 -3.27 -12.33
CA TYR A 317 -8.66 -3.81 -13.00
C TYR A 317 -7.46 -2.88 -12.76
N SER A 318 -6.25 -3.42 -12.88
CA SER A 318 -5.00 -2.68 -12.76
C SER A 318 -4.78 -1.79 -13.97
N ASP A 319 -5.13 -2.28 -15.17
CA ASP A 319 -4.79 -1.61 -16.43
C ASP A 319 -5.75 -2.01 -17.59
N LEU A 320 -5.76 -1.20 -18.66
CA LEU A 320 -6.52 -1.39 -19.90
C LEU A 320 -5.58 -1.36 -21.12
N VAL A 321 -5.52 -2.46 -21.86
CA VAL A 321 -4.59 -2.63 -22.99
C VAL A 321 -5.35 -2.73 -24.30
N LEU A 322 -5.11 -1.80 -25.24
CA LEU A 322 -5.68 -1.85 -26.58
C LEU A 322 -4.80 -2.70 -27.51
N ASP A 323 -5.40 -3.71 -28.14
CA ASP A 323 -4.84 -4.44 -29.28
C ASP A 323 -5.58 -3.97 -30.54
N SER A 324 -5.05 -2.91 -31.13
CA SER A 324 -5.64 -2.23 -32.29
C SER A 324 -5.63 -3.10 -33.56
N LYS A 325 -4.78 -4.13 -33.62
CA LYS A 325 -4.70 -5.06 -34.76
C LYS A 325 -5.87 -6.05 -34.78
N ASN A 326 -6.32 -6.50 -33.61
CA ASN A 326 -7.39 -7.49 -33.49
C ASN A 326 -8.73 -6.91 -33.02
N ASP A 327 -8.84 -5.59 -32.92
CA ASP A 327 -10.04 -4.87 -32.46
C ASP A 327 -10.48 -5.32 -31.05
N LYS A 328 -9.51 -5.46 -30.13
CA LYS A 328 -9.75 -5.93 -28.76
C LYS A 328 -9.24 -4.94 -27.73
N LEU A 329 -9.97 -4.88 -26.63
CA LEU A 329 -9.52 -4.25 -25.39
C LEU A 329 -9.34 -5.35 -24.34
N TYR A 330 -8.19 -5.39 -23.70
CA TYR A 330 -7.95 -6.26 -22.56
C TYR A 330 -8.03 -5.45 -21.27
N ALA A 331 -8.69 -6.02 -20.25
CA ALA A 331 -8.55 -5.53 -18.89
C ALA A 331 -7.74 -6.54 -18.10
N ILE A 332 -6.63 -6.11 -17.50
CA ILE A 332 -5.68 -7.00 -16.85
C ILE A 332 -5.63 -6.76 -15.34
N GLY A 333 -5.40 -7.84 -14.60
CA GLY A 333 -5.15 -7.85 -13.16
C GLY A 333 -6.29 -7.27 -12.34
N SER A 334 -7.10 -8.11 -11.71
CA SER A 334 -8.05 -7.61 -10.71
C SER A 334 -7.32 -6.89 -9.56
N LEU A 335 -7.82 -5.72 -9.13
CA LEU A 335 -7.24 -5.01 -7.99
C LEU A 335 -7.17 -5.93 -6.75
N GLY A 336 -6.01 -5.91 -6.08
CA GLY A 336 -5.74 -6.78 -4.92
C GLY A 336 -4.84 -7.96 -5.23
N GLY A 337 -4.26 -8.00 -6.43
CA GLY A 337 -3.22 -8.95 -6.81
C GLY A 337 -3.65 -10.00 -7.83
N GLY A 338 -4.66 -9.70 -8.65
CA GLY A 338 -5.17 -10.60 -9.67
C GLY A 338 -4.16 -10.90 -10.77
N ASN A 339 -4.34 -12.07 -11.38
CA ASN A 339 -3.56 -12.59 -12.49
C ASN A 339 -4.46 -12.93 -13.71
N ASP A 340 -5.65 -12.37 -13.69
CA ASP A 340 -6.71 -12.48 -14.69
C ASP A 340 -6.51 -11.48 -15.84
N VAL A 341 -6.83 -11.93 -17.05
CA VAL A 341 -6.88 -11.11 -18.27
C VAL A 341 -8.24 -11.32 -18.93
N TYR A 342 -9.05 -10.25 -18.98
CA TYR A 342 -10.37 -10.26 -19.62
C TYR A 342 -10.31 -9.62 -20.99
N SER A 343 -10.90 -10.27 -21.99
CA SER A 343 -10.89 -9.83 -23.39
C SER A 343 -12.25 -9.29 -23.82
N PHE A 344 -12.28 -8.05 -24.29
CA PHE A 344 -13.47 -7.40 -24.83
C PHE A 344 -13.31 -7.17 -26.34
N SER A 345 -14.17 -7.82 -27.14
CA SER A 345 -14.22 -7.59 -28.58
C SER A 345 -14.95 -6.27 -28.88
N LEU A 346 -14.25 -5.31 -29.47
CA LEU A 346 -14.80 -3.99 -29.78
C LEU A 346 -15.77 -4.02 -30.97
N LYS A 347 -15.76 -5.12 -31.75
CA LYS A 347 -16.73 -5.40 -32.82
C LYS A 347 -18.17 -5.48 -32.32
N ASN A 348 -18.36 -5.83 -31.05
CA ASN A 348 -19.69 -5.84 -30.44
C ASN A 348 -20.06 -4.43 -29.98
N THR A 349 -21.20 -3.91 -30.45
CA THR A 349 -21.72 -2.60 -30.03
C THR A 349 -22.00 -2.50 -28.53
N ASN A 350 -22.20 -3.64 -27.84
CA ASN A 350 -22.47 -3.73 -26.40
C ASN A 350 -21.30 -4.34 -25.61
N TRP A 351 -20.05 -4.24 -26.10
CA TRP A 351 -18.87 -4.85 -25.48
C TRP A 351 -18.71 -4.48 -23.98
N TYR A 352 -19.11 -3.26 -23.60
CA TYR A 352 -19.03 -2.73 -22.24
C TYR A 352 -20.02 -3.37 -21.24
N THR A 353 -21.03 -4.10 -21.73
CA THR A 353 -22.02 -4.81 -20.89
C THR A 353 -21.62 -6.24 -20.55
N ASN A 354 -20.59 -6.78 -21.21
CA ASN A 354 -20.06 -8.09 -20.88
C ASN A 354 -19.47 -8.03 -19.48
N ASN A 355 -20.10 -8.73 -18.53
CA ASN A 355 -19.54 -8.95 -17.20
C ASN A 355 -18.86 -10.32 -17.22
N PRO A 356 -17.54 -10.39 -17.38
CA PRO A 356 -16.86 -11.67 -17.36
C PRO A 356 -17.03 -12.33 -15.98
N GLU A 357 -17.08 -13.66 -15.98
CA GLU A 357 -17.01 -14.42 -14.74
C GLU A 357 -15.64 -14.20 -14.09
N ARG A 358 -15.61 -14.09 -12.76
CA ARG A 358 -14.33 -13.93 -12.05
C ARG A 358 -13.50 -15.20 -12.22
N ILE A 359 -12.24 -15.04 -12.60
CA ILE A 359 -11.26 -16.12 -12.73
C ILE A 359 -9.98 -15.79 -11.96
N GLY A 360 -9.09 -16.78 -11.85
CA GLY A 360 -7.74 -16.59 -11.34
C GLY A 360 -7.65 -16.33 -9.83
N ARG A 361 -6.57 -15.66 -9.42
CA ARG A 361 -6.15 -15.53 -8.02
C ARG A 361 -7.18 -14.87 -7.13
N MET A 362 -7.90 -13.87 -7.63
CA MET A 362 -8.92 -13.20 -6.81
C MET A 362 -10.18 -14.04 -6.61
N ASP A 363 -10.43 -15.04 -7.45
CA ASP A 363 -11.47 -16.04 -7.19
C ASP A 363 -11.04 -17.05 -6.11
N GLU A 364 -9.80 -17.53 -6.20
CA GLU A 364 -9.17 -18.39 -5.20
C GLU A 364 -9.19 -17.73 -3.81
N VAL A 365 -8.72 -16.47 -3.71
CA VAL A 365 -8.74 -15.69 -2.46
C VAL A 365 -10.17 -15.52 -1.93
N SER A 366 -11.14 -15.26 -2.80
CA SER A 366 -12.55 -15.12 -2.42
C SER A 366 -13.08 -16.42 -1.79
N SER A 367 -12.74 -17.57 -2.37
CA SER A 367 -13.10 -18.89 -1.86
C SER A 367 -12.42 -19.19 -0.52
N ASN A 368 -11.11 -18.98 -0.42
CA ASN A 368 -10.33 -19.19 0.81
C ASN A 368 -10.84 -18.34 1.97
N ILE A 369 -11.26 -17.10 1.71
CA ILE A 369 -11.82 -16.21 2.73
C ILE A 369 -13.20 -16.67 3.20
N LYS A 370 -14.04 -17.18 2.29
CA LYS A 370 -15.35 -17.73 2.65
C LYS A 370 -15.20 -18.99 3.50
N GLU A 371 -14.28 -19.87 3.14
CA GLU A 371 -13.96 -21.09 3.92
C GLU A 371 -13.46 -20.73 5.32
N LEU A 372 -12.46 -19.84 5.43
CA LEU A 372 -11.96 -19.34 6.72
C LEU A 372 -13.08 -18.75 7.59
N TYR A 373 -14.02 -18.01 6.99
CA TYR A 373 -15.17 -17.48 7.73
C TYR A 373 -16.06 -18.60 8.26
N GLN A 374 -16.38 -19.61 7.44
CA GLN A 374 -17.18 -20.75 7.88
C GLN A 374 -16.47 -21.53 8.99
N ASP A 375 -15.17 -21.79 8.86
CA ASP A 375 -14.42 -22.50 9.90
C ASP A 375 -14.40 -21.73 11.21
N ALA A 376 -14.21 -20.40 11.15
CA ALA A 376 -14.25 -19.54 12.33
C ALA A 376 -15.63 -19.56 13.03
N LEU A 377 -16.73 -19.70 12.27
CA LEU A 377 -18.09 -19.80 12.84
C LEU A 377 -18.36 -21.15 13.52
N HIS A 378 -17.71 -22.23 13.05
CA HIS A 378 -17.90 -23.58 13.59
C HIS A 378 -16.84 -23.98 14.63
N PHE A 379 -15.81 -23.15 14.81
CA PHE A 379 -14.75 -23.39 15.77
C PHE A 379 -15.28 -23.43 17.21
N LYS A 380 -14.75 -24.39 17.98
CA LYS A 380 -14.97 -24.51 19.42
C LYS A 380 -13.63 -24.39 20.13
N MET A 381 -13.56 -23.45 21.07
CA MET A 381 -12.35 -23.22 21.85
C MET A 381 -11.94 -24.53 22.59
N PRO A 382 -10.68 -24.98 22.45
CA PRO A 382 -10.22 -26.17 23.14
C PRO A 382 -10.12 -25.93 24.64
N SER A 383 -10.23 -27.00 25.44
CA SER A 383 -10.27 -26.90 26.91
C SER A 383 -9.00 -26.34 27.56
N TYR A 384 -7.85 -26.44 26.89
CA TYR A 384 -6.59 -25.84 27.36
C TYR A 384 -6.52 -24.33 27.11
N GLN A 385 -7.31 -23.80 26.18
CA GLN A 385 -7.34 -22.37 25.91
C GLN A 385 -8.32 -21.68 26.87
N LYS A 386 -7.82 -20.68 27.58
CA LYS A 386 -8.64 -19.86 28.49
C LYS A 386 -9.31 -18.72 27.73
N GLN A 387 -10.57 -18.45 28.07
CA GLN A 387 -11.27 -17.25 27.64
C GLN A 387 -10.65 -16.03 28.33
N THR A 388 -10.44 -14.95 27.58
CA THR A 388 -9.91 -13.69 28.14
C THR A 388 -10.99 -12.90 28.89
N ASP A 389 -10.58 -12.20 29.93
CA ASP A 389 -11.38 -11.21 30.66
C ASP A 389 -11.36 -9.82 29.99
N LYS A 390 -10.40 -9.56 29.08
CA LYS A 390 -10.29 -8.31 28.34
C LYS A 390 -11.08 -8.38 27.03
N PRO A 391 -12.02 -7.46 26.79
CA PRO A 391 -12.72 -7.43 25.52
C PRO A 391 -11.84 -6.87 24.40
N TRP A 392 -12.10 -7.33 23.18
CA TRP A 392 -11.72 -6.61 21.97
C TRP A 392 -12.49 -5.30 21.88
N MET A 393 -11.82 -4.21 21.50
CA MET A 393 -12.46 -2.89 21.37
C MET A 393 -12.40 -2.41 19.92
N MET A 394 -13.53 -2.45 19.23
CA MET A 394 -13.64 -2.13 17.81
C MET A 394 -14.30 -0.76 17.61
N ILE A 395 -13.49 0.26 17.35
CA ILE A 395 -13.89 1.59 16.95
C ILE A 395 -14.33 1.53 15.48
N THR A 396 -15.62 1.34 15.25
CA THR A 396 -16.21 1.20 13.92
C THR A 396 -17.71 1.45 13.94
N GLY A 397 -18.26 1.87 12.79
CA GLY A 397 -19.71 1.94 12.58
C GLY A 397 -20.32 0.62 12.09
N ASN A 398 -19.53 -0.43 11.92
CA ASN A 398 -19.98 -1.71 11.37
C ASN A 398 -20.94 -2.42 12.32
N LYS A 399 -21.96 -3.06 11.74
CA LYS A 399 -22.81 -4.03 12.42
C LYS A 399 -22.35 -5.42 12.04
N ILE A 400 -22.19 -6.29 13.03
CA ILE A 400 -21.91 -7.71 12.77
C ILE A 400 -23.19 -8.50 12.51
N PRO A 401 -23.12 -9.56 11.67
CA PRO A 401 -24.26 -10.42 11.37
C PRO A 401 -24.63 -11.29 12.58
N LYS A 402 -25.77 -11.96 12.50
CA LYS A 402 -26.37 -12.70 13.64
C LYS A 402 -25.46 -13.85 14.07
N GLU A 403 -24.95 -14.61 13.11
CA GLU A 403 -24.09 -15.77 13.35
C GLU A 403 -22.82 -15.41 14.15
N VAL A 404 -22.17 -14.28 13.84
CA VAL A 404 -21.01 -13.80 14.62
C VAL A 404 -21.46 -13.34 16.02
N LYS A 405 -22.64 -12.74 16.16
CA LYS A 405 -23.16 -12.32 17.48
C LYS A 405 -23.44 -13.50 18.41
N GLU A 406 -23.77 -14.66 17.87
CA GLU A 406 -24.17 -15.85 18.64
C GLU A 406 -22.99 -16.73 19.08
N LEU A 407 -21.78 -16.47 18.60
CA LEU A 407 -20.57 -17.17 19.04
C LEU A 407 -20.30 -16.96 20.55
N ASN A 408 -20.03 -18.05 21.27
CA ASN A 408 -19.85 -18.08 22.73
C ASN A 408 -18.38 -18.06 23.17
N GLY A 409 -17.59 -17.10 22.69
CA GLY A 409 -16.18 -16.94 23.05
C GLY A 409 -15.84 -15.53 23.57
N ASN A 410 -14.79 -14.91 23.04
CA ASN A 410 -14.29 -13.62 23.56
C ASN A 410 -15.27 -12.47 23.34
N ALA A 411 -15.33 -11.54 24.30
CA ALA A 411 -16.18 -10.36 24.19
C ALA A 411 -15.63 -9.36 23.16
N ILE A 412 -16.53 -8.73 22.39
CA ILE A 412 -16.21 -7.61 21.49
C ILE A 412 -17.12 -6.43 21.84
N VAL A 413 -16.51 -5.28 22.11
CA VAL A 413 -17.18 -4.00 22.33
C VAL A 413 -17.05 -3.16 21.07
N PHE A 414 -18.20 -2.79 20.48
CA PHE A 414 -18.26 -1.87 19.35
C PHE A 414 -18.41 -0.43 19.83
N ILE A 415 -17.58 0.45 19.30
CA ILE A 415 -17.46 1.84 19.72
C ILE A 415 -17.65 2.76 18.52
N GLU A 416 -18.59 3.69 18.62
CA GLU A 416 -18.88 4.59 17.52
C GLU A 416 -17.80 5.67 17.38
N ASN A 417 -17.25 5.83 16.17
CA ASN A 417 -16.38 6.97 15.85
C ASN A 417 -17.25 8.17 15.45
N LYS A 418 -17.44 9.14 16.35
CA LYS A 418 -18.27 10.33 16.08
C LYS A 418 -17.57 11.42 15.27
N GLY A 419 -16.36 11.17 14.77
CA GLY A 419 -15.57 12.17 14.07
C GLY A 419 -15.23 13.34 15.00
N THR A 420 -15.38 14.57 14.52
CA THR A 420 -14.98 15.79 15.26
C THR A 420 -16.16 16.54 15.86
N TRP A 421 -16.04 16.92 17.13
CA TRP A 421 -16.89 17.90 17.81
C TRP A 421 -16.09 19.19 18.06
N SER A 422 -15.90 19.99 17.00
CA SER A 422 -15.04 21.18 17.03
C SER A 422 -15.72 22.35 17.78
N GLU A 423 -15.10 22.77 18.87
CA GLU A 423 -15.54 23.79 19.82
C GLU A 423 -15.24 25.22 19.33
N ASN A 424 -16.18 26.14 19.54
CA ASN A 424 -16.09 27.55 19.15
C ASN A 424 -15.85 28.48 20.34
N THR A 425 -14.83 28.19 21.15
CA THR A 425 -14.41 29.07 22.25
C THR A 425 -13.24 29.97 21.85
N SER A 426 -13.08 31.07 22.57
CA SER A 426 -11.87 31.90 22.47
C SER A 426 -10.60 31.07 22.72
N ARG A 427 -9.50 31.48 22.09
CA ARG A 427 -8.15 30.93 22.29
C ARG A 427 -7.19 31.95 22.90
N ASP A 428 -7.69 33.06 23.44
CA ASP A 428 -6.85 34.12 24.01
C ASP A 428 -5.93 33.61 25.13
N ASP A 429 -6.40 32.61 25.87
CA ASP A 429 -5.62 31.92 26.89
C ASP A 429 -4.44 31.14 26.31
N LEU A 430 -4.65 30.42 25.20
CA LEU A 430 -3.57 29.74 24.48
C LEU A 430 -2.62 30.73 23.82
N VAL A 431 -3.12 31.83 23.26
CA VAL A 431 -2.29 32.89 22.66
C VAL A 431 -1.35 33.48 23.71
N LYS A 432 -1.79 33.68 24.94
CA LYS A 432 -0.92 34.12 26.06
C LYS A 432 0.22 33.14 26.35
N ILE A 433 0.05 31.85 26.06
CA ILE A 433 1.03 30.79 26.33
C ILE A 433 2.00 30.59 25.16
N MET A 434 1.49 30.56 23.94
CA MET A 434 2.25 30.12 22.76
C MET A 434 2.20 31.08 21.57
N GLY A 435 1.57 32.25 21.73
CA GLY A 435 1.43 33.26 20.68
C GLY A 435 0.41 32.87 19.60
N ASP A 436 0.48 33.58 18.47
CA ASP A 436 -0.51 33.51 17.39
C ASP A 436 -0.63 32.13 16.73
N VAL A 437 0.36 31.24 16.90
CA VAL A 437 0.29 29.85 16.41
C VAL A 437 -0.94 29.12 16.99
N ALA A 438 -1.40 29.49 18.19
CA ALA A 438 -2.61 28.97 18.81
C ALA A 438 -3.89 29.23 17.99
N LEU A 439 -3.92 30.31 17.21
CA LEU A 439 -5.08 30.70 16.40
C LEU A 439 -5.26 29.82 15.14
N LYS A 440 -4.24 29.03 14.77
CA LYS A 440 -4.31 28.13 13.63
C LYS A 440 -5.38 27.05 13.85
N LYS A 441 -6.43 27.11 13.04
CA LYS A 441 -7.54 26.15 12.99
C LYS A 441 -7.44 25.28 11.74
N ASP A 442 -7.90 24.04 11.83
CA ASP A 442 -7.98 23.14 10.69
C ASP A 442 -9.13 23.57 9.77
N LYS A 443 -8.78 23.99 8.54
CA LYS A 443 -9.74 24.49 7.55
C LYS A 443 -10.82 23.48 7.14
N ARG A 444 -10.63 22.19 7.43
CA ARG A 444 -11.61 21.12 7.16
C ARG A 444 -12.74 21.09 8.20
N LYS A 445 -12.63 21.86 9.30
CA LYS A 445 -13.56 21.86 10.43
C LYS A 445 -14.35 23.15 10.51
N LYS A 446 -15.56 23.07 11.07
CA LYS A 446 -16.52 24.18 11.13
C LYS A 446 -16.43 25.03 12.39
N TYR A 447 -15.92 24.49 13.51
CA TYR A 447 -15.83 25.17 14.82
C TYR A 447 -17.11 25.92 15.18
N ASN A 448 -18.22 25.20 15.23
CA ASN A 448 -19.55 25.78 15.36
C ASN A 448 -20.31 25.28 16.59
N LEU A 449 -19.65 24.55 17.49
CA LEU A 449 -20.28 23.99 18.69
C LEU A 449 -19.83 24.77 19.92
N SER A 450 -20.76 25.16 20.77
CA SER A 450 -20.47 25.61 22.12
C SER A 450 -20.03 24.46 23.03
N ARG A 451 -19.37 24.78 24.13
CA ARG A 451 -19.01 23.82 25.18
C ARG A 451 -20.24 23.07 25.70
N GLN A 452 -21.34 23.78 25.97
CA GLN A 452 -22.55 23.17 26.50
C GLN A 452 -23.18 22.17 25.53
N GLU A 453 -23.23 22.47 24.23
CA GLU A 453 -23.74 21.53 23.23
C GLU A 453 -22.91 20.24 23.14
N ILE A 454 -21.59 20.35 23.31
CA ILE A 454 -20.70 19.18 23.34
C ILE A 454 -20.98 18.31 24.58
N ILE A 455 -21.12 18.94 25.75
CA ILE A 455 -21.45 18.26 27.01
C ILE A 455 -22.83 17.59 26.91
N ASP A 456 -23.83 18.27 26.36
CA ASP A 456 -25.18 17.72 26.23
C ASP A 456 -25.24 16.54 25.25
N ARG A 457 -24.44 16.58 24.17
CA ARG A 457 -24.27 15.41 23.28
C ARG A 457 -23.66 14.22 24.01
N ALA A 458 -22.66 14.43 24.86
CA ALA A 458 -22.05 13.37 25.66
C ALA A 458 -23.05 12.79 26.67
N LYS A 459 -23.82 13.64 27.38
CA LYS A 459 -24.91 13.19 28.28
C LYS A 459 -25.95 12.33 27.55
N GLN A 460 -26.34 12.74 26.35
CA GLN A 460 -27.29 11.96 25.54
C GLN A 460 -26.74 10.58 25.16
N LYS A 461 -25.44 10.48 24.87
CA LYS A 461 -24.78 9.19 24.60
C LYS A 461 -24.79 8.27 25.81
N GLU A 462 -24.51 8.83 26.99
CA GLU A 462 -24.56 8.11 28.26
C GLU A 462 -25.98 7.58 28.55
N ILE A 463 -27.00 8.43 28.42
CA ILE A 463 -28.41 8.05 28.61
C ILE A 463 -28.81 6.89 27.68
N LYS A 464 -28.35 6.94 26.42
CA LYS A 464 -28.63 5.90 25.42
C LYS A 464 -27.73 4.67 25.52
N LYS A 465 -26.74 4.68 26.42
CA LYS A 465 -25.72 3.62 26.55
C LYS A 465 -24.99 3.35 25.23
N GLU A 466 -24.65 4.39 24.49
CA GLU A 466 -24.01 4.30 23.17
C GLU A 466 -22.50 4.62 23.28
N PRO A 467 -21.60 3.62 23.25
CA PRO A 467 -20.15 3.83 23.29
C PRO A 467 -19.65 4.74 22.17
N PHE A 468 -18.75 5.67 22.49
CA PHE A 468 -18.17 6.58 21.50
C PHE A 468 -16.72 6.98 21.80
N VAL A 469 -16.02 7.40 20.73
CA VAL A 469 -14.76 8.15 20.79
C VAL A 469 -14.88 9.44 19.98
N LEU A 470 -14.06 10.44 20.33
CA LEU A 470 -14.02 11.74 19.64
C LEU A 470 -12.64 12.02 19.04
N TRP A 471 -12.61 12.58 17.83
CA TRP A 471 -11.40 13.23 17.34
C TRP A 471 -11.24 14.59 18.01
N ALA A 472 -10.25 14.70 18.89
CA ALA A 472 -10.01 15.90 19.72
C ALA A 472 -8.93 16.82 19.13
N GLY A 473 -8.06 16.32 18.24
CA GLY A 473 -7.04 17.13 17.60
C GLY A 473 -6.38 16.47 16.38
N HIS A 474 -5.65 17.29 15.63
CA HIS A 474 -4.82 16.90 14.48
C HIS A 474 -3.61 17.83 14.36
N GLY A 475 -2.52 17.48 13.67
CA GLY A 475 -1.36 18.37 13.46
C GLY A 475 -1.64 19.80 13.00
N ASN A 476 -2.69 20.00 12.19
CA ASN A 476 -3.08 21.35 11.78
C ASN A 476 -3.70 22.15 12.92
N ASP A 477 -4.35 21.48 13.87
CA ASP A 477 -4.94 22.06 15.08
C ASP A 477 -5.14 20.97 16.16
N PRO A 478 -4.27 20.91 17.18
CA PRO A 478 -4.39 19.96 18.29
C PRO A 478 -5.62 20.16 19.18
N PHE A 479 -6.31 21.30 19.07
CA PHE A 479 -7.31 21.74 20.04
C PHE A 479 -8.69 21.91 19.40
N TYR A 480 -9.18 20.88 18.69
CA TYR A 480 -10.57 20.89 18.19
C TYR A 480 -11.57 21.07 19.32
N THR A 481 -11.30 20.44 20.46
CA THR A 481 -12.09 20.55 21.69
C THR A 481 -11.14 20.94 22.82
N ARG A 482 -11.53 21.91 23.65
CA ARG A 482 -10.70 22.41 24.75
C ARG A 482 -10.63 21.40 25.90
N ILE A 483 -9.54 21.41 26.65
CA ILE A 483 -9.31 20.46 27.75
C ILE A 483 -10.43 20.47 28.79
N GLU A 484 -10.97 21.63 29.17
CA GLU A 484 -12.07 21.73 30.15
C GLU A 484 -13.32 21.00 29.66
N THR A 485 -13.58 21.08 28.35
CA THR A 485 -14.71 20.39 27.72
C THR A 485 -14.47 18.88 27.67
N LEU A 486 -13.25 18.44 27.38
CA LEU A 486 -12.88 17.01 27.38
C LEU A 486 -13.02 16.40 28.79
N GLU A 487 -12.59 17.11 29.83
CA GLU A 487 -12.73 16.71 31.23
C GLU A 487 -14.21 16.56 31.61
N GLU A 488 -15.07 17.51 31.22
CA GLU A 488 -16.50 17.41 31.52
C GLU A 488 -17.19 16.31 30.70
N VAL A 489 -16.79 16.07 29.45
CA VAL A 489 -17.28 14.93 28.64
C VAL A 489 -17.01 13.60 29.36
N LEU A 490 -15.80 13.40 29.91
CA LEU A 490 -15.47 12.20 30.68
C LEU A 490 -16.30 12.06 31.96
N LYS A 491 -16.66 13.18 32.59
CA LYS A 491 -17.47 13.20 33.81
C LYS A 491 -18.95 12.90 33.55
N VAL A 492 -19.52 13.43 32.47
CA VAL A 492 -20.95 13.26 32.17
C VAL A 492 -21.26 11.98 31.36
N ALA A 493 -20.24 11.38 30.75
CA ALA A 493 -20.36 10.12 29.99
C ALA A 493 -19.33 9.06 30.45
N PRO A 494 -19.31 8.69 31.75
CA PRO A 494 -18.29 7.83 32.32
C PRO A 494 -18.32 6.39 31.78
N ASN A 495 -19.49 5.90 31.33
CA ASN A 495 -19.62 4.53 30.84
C ASN A 495 -19.55 4.40 29.32
N THR A 496 -19.83 5.49 28.60
CA THR A 496 -19.94 5.49 27.14
C THR A 496 -18.81 6.23 26.43
N CYS A 497 -18.08 7.14 27.09
CA CYS A 497 -16.89 7.74 26.50
C CYS A 497 -15.69 6.78 26.59
N TYR A 498 -15.18 6.33 25.46
CA TYR A 498 -13.97 5.49 25.35
C TYR A 498 -12.71 6.30 25.03
N GLY A 499 -12.83 7.62 24.99
CA GLY A 499 -11.70 8.54 24.95
C GLY A 499 -11.52 9.28 23.63
N PHE A 500 -10.28 9.70 23.37
CA PHE A 500 -9.99 10.78 22.43
C PHE A 500 -8.88 10.41 21.46
N ILE A 501 -9.09 10.73 20.19
CA ILE A 501 -8.15 10.46 19.10
C ILE A 501 -7.40 11.76 18.75
N TYR A 502 -6.07 11.67 18.65
CA TYR A 502 -5.16 12.68 18.14
C TYR A 502 -4.36 12.10 16.96
N ALA A 503 -4.07 12.90 15.94
CA ALA A 503 -3.40 12.42 14.73
C ALA A 503 -2.39 13.43 14.18
N GLU A 504 -1.28 12.94 13.65
CA GLU A 504 -0.29 13.73 12.88
C GLU A 504 0.21 14.99 13.62
N MET A 505 0.38 14.92 14.94
CA MET A 505 0.99 15.98 15.78
C MET A 505 2.52 15.79 15.91
N ASP A 506 3.20 15.36 14.85
CA ASP A 506 4.55 14.76 14.92
C ASP A 506 5.67 15.78 15.16
N ASN A 507 5.47 17.05 14.82
CA ASN A 507 6.48 18.09 14.98
C ASN A 507 6.78 18.42 16.46
N VAL A 508 7.96 18.01 16.94
CA VAL A 508 8.45 18.24 18.31
C VAL A 508 8.66 19.71 18.64
N GLU A 509 8.94 20.54 17.63
CA GLU A 509 9.18 21.99 17.79
C GLU A 509 7.89 22.82 17.79
N ASP A 510 6.72 22.22 17.53
CA ASP A 510 5.46 22.97 17.52
C ASP A 510 5.09 23.37 18.97
N PRO A 511 5.00 24.66 19.32
CA PRO A 511 4.64 25.11 20.66
C PRO A 511 3.29 24.56 21.16
N ARG A 512 2.38 24.24 20.23
CA ARG A 512 1.08 23.61 20.54
C ARG A 512 1.25 22.17 20.99
N VAL A 513 2.19 21.43 20.39
CA VAL A 513 2.53 20.06 20.78
C VAL A 513 3.24 20.07 22.13
N ILE A 514 4.21 20.96 22.33
CA ILE A 514 4.89 21.15 23.61
C ILE A 514 3.88 21.45 24.73
N HIS A 515 2.94 22.37 24.50
CA HIS A 515 1.89 22.69 25.46
C HIS A 515 0.94 21.50 25.71
N PHE A 516 0.57 20.76 24.66
CA PHE A 516 -0.25 19.57 24.81
C PHE A 516 0.40 18.54 25.74
N ILE A 517 1.69 18.25 25.55
CA ILE A 517 2.39 17.27 26.39
C ILE A 517 2.58 17.79 27.81
N LYS A 518 2.98 19.06 27.98
CA LYS A 518 3.30 19.60 29.32
C LYS A 518 2.07 19.90 30.18
N ASP A 519 0.95 20.30 29.57
CA ASP A 519 -0.25 20.74 30.31
C ASP A 519 -1.48 19.84 30.09
N TYR A 520 -1.82 19.52 28.84
CA TYR A 520 -3.02 18.70 28.56
C TYR A 520 -2.84 17.26 29.04
N MET A 521 -1.67 16.66 28.80
CA MET A 521 -1.46 15.24 29.09
C MET A 521 -1.60 14.93 30.60
N PRO A 522 -0.95 15.63 31.55
CA PRO A 522 -1.16 15.37 32.99
C PRO A 522 -2.62 15.51 33.43
N ARG A 523 -3.34 16.52 32.90
CA ARG A 523 -4.76 16.76 33.20
C ARG A 523 -5.65 15.65 32.66
N LEU A 524 -5.47 15.28 31.39
CA LEU A 524 -6.20 14.17 30.76
C LEU A 524 -5.93 12.85 31.47
N ALA A 525 -4.68 12.56 31.84
CA ALA A 525 -4.34 11.35 32.57
C ALA A 525 -5.14 11.24 33.88
N LYS A 526 -5.18 12.33 34.66
CA LYS A 526 -5.98 12.39 35.89
C LYS A 526 -7.47 12.20 35.63
N ALA A 527 -8.01 12.79 34.55
CA ALA A 527 -9.43 12.68 34.22
C ALA A 527 -9.83 11.27 33.74
N LEU A 528 -9.04 10.67 32.84
CA LEU A 528 -9.28 9.34 32.26
C LEU A 528 -9.26 8.24 33.34
N ARG A 529 -8.33 8.34 34.30
CA ARG A 529 -8.15 7.35 35.38
C ARG A 529 -9.29 7.32 36.40
N LYS A 530 -10.15 8.35 36.47
CA LYS A 530 -11.30 8.35 37.39
C LYS A 530 -12.27 7.19 37.13
N ASN A 531 -12.46 6.83 35.85
CA ASN A 531 -13.39 5.77 35.43
C ASN A 531 -12.67 4.57 34.79
N GLY A 532 -11.38 4.69 34.45
CA GLY A 532 -10.53 3.59 33.96
C GLY A 532 -10.82 3.07 32.55
N LYS A 533 -11.89 3.55 31.89
CA LYS A 533 -12.36 3.06 30.59
C LYS A 533 -11.75 3.78 29.38
N ALA A 534 -11.71 5.11 29.45
CA ALA A 534 -11.31 5.95 28.33
C ALA A 534 -9.79 5.93 28.11
N LYS A 535 -9.37 6.05 26.84
CA LYS A 535 -7.95 6.04 26.41
C LYS A 535 -7.62 7.23 25.50
N LEU A 536 -6.35 7.45 25.23
CA LEU A 536 -5.85 8.38 24.21
C LEU A 536 -5.27 7.60 23.04
N TYR A 537 -5.88 7.78 21.87
CA TYR A 537 -5.47 7.12 20.64
C TYR A 537 -4.62 8.08 19.81
N PHE A 538 -3.38 7.70 19.54
CA PHE A 538 -2.45 8.51 18.76
C PHE A 538 -2.23 7.87 17.40
N ARG A 539 -2.47 8.61 16.31
CA ARG A 539 -2.37 8.10 14.93
C ARG A 539 -1.24 8.80 14.19
N TYR A 540 -0.17 8.05 13.91
CA TYR A 540 1.04 8.58 13.28
C TYR A 540 1.56 7.70 12.14
N LYS A 541 2.29 8.33 11.22
CA LYS A 541 2.78 7.75 9.97
C LYS A 541 4.23 7.29 10.07
N ASN A 542 4.66 6.54 9.05
CA ASN A 542 6.06 6.27 8.75
C ASN A 542 6.79 5.69 9.96
N MET A 543 7.96 6.23 10.28
CA MET A 543 8.80 5.74 11.37
C MET A 543 8.48 6.39 12.71
N PHE A 544 7.34 7.07 12.89
CA PHE A 544 7.06 7.80 14.13
C PHE A 544 7.23 6.95 15.38
N TRP A 545 6.64 5.75 15.39
CA TRP A 545 6.71 4.83 16.53
C TRP A 545 8.06 4.16 16.72
N ALA A 546 8.94 4.23 15.71
CA ALA A 546 10.28 3.68 15.77
C ALA A 546 11.35 4.75 16.01
N LEU A 547 11.12 6.02 15.65
CA LEU A 547 12.14 7.07 15.70
C LEU A 547 11.59 8.38 16.24
N THR A 548 10.63 9.03 15.58
CA THR A 548 10.14 10.38 15.98
C THR A 548 9.67 10.43 17.44
N SER A 549 9.05 9.36 17.94
CA SER A 549 8.60 9.24 19.33
C SER A 549 9.73 9.19 20.38
N HIS A 550 10.98 8.98 19.96
CA HIS A 550 12.17 8.99 20.81
C HIS A 550 12.82 10.39 20.92
N LEU A 551 12.32 11.39 20.18
CA LEU A 551 12.73 12.78 20.33
C LEU A 551 11.98 13.44 21.50
N SER A 552 12.64 14.35 22.21
CA SER A 552 11.97 15.21 23.21
C SER A 552 11.03 16.19 22.50
N PRO A 553 9.82 16.50 23.01
CA PRO A 553 9.24 16.07 24.28
C PRO A 553 8.42 14.75 24.24
N TRP A 554 8.41 14.04 23.10
CA TRP A 554 7.64 12.80 22.96
C TRP A 554 8.23 11.66 23.78
N LYS A 555 9.56 11.58 23.89
CA LYS A 555 10.26 10.53 24.65
C LYS A 555 9.78 10.46 26.09
N GLU A 556 9.68 11.61 26.74
CA GLU A 556 9.28 11.78 28.15
C GLU A 556 7.82 11.37 28.39
N MET A 557 6.98 11.42 27.35
CA MET A 557 5.59 10.98 27.45
C MET A 557 5.45 9.48 27.13
N PHE A 558 5.98 9.04 26.00
CA PHE A 558 5.76 7.68 25.48
C PHE A 558 6.62 6.62 26.15
N PHE A 559 7.82 6.96 26.60
CA PHE A 559 8.79 6.01 27.16
C PHE A 559 9.05 6.20 28.67
N SER A 560 8.31 7.08 29.36
CA SER A 560 8.40 7.20 30.83
C SER A 560 7.74 6.05 31.58
N GLY A 561 6.81 5.33 30.95
CA GLY A 561 5.96 4.34 31.59
C GLY A 561 4.86 4.93 32.49
N GLU A 562 4.83 6.25 32.70
CA GLU A 562 3.85 6.94 33.55
C GLU A 562 2.43 6.80 32.98
N TYR A 563 2.28 6.81 31.65
CA TYR A 563 0.99 6.84 30.95
C TYR A 563 0.61 5.52 30.28
N LYS A 564 1.31 4.42 30.59
CA LYS A 564 1.16 3.12 29.92
C LYS A 564 -0.27 2.57 29.89
N ASP A 565 -1.08 2.93 30.88
CA ASP A 565 -2.46 2.48 31.05
C ASP A 565 -3.45 3.26 30.17
N ILE A 566 -3.10 4.43 29.65
CA ILE A 566 -4.03 5.30 28.90
C ILE A 566 -3.63 5.53 27.46
N LEU A 567 -2.36 5.31 27.09
CA LEU A 567 -1.86 5.51 25.72
C LEU A 567 -2.20 4.32 24.81
N VAL A 568 -2.68 4.63 23.62
CA VAL A 568 -2.95 3.66 22.55
C VAL A 568 -2.33 4.16 21.24
N PRO A 569 -1.08 3.76 20.95
CA PRO A 569 -0.44 3.97 19.66
C PRO A 569 -1.21 3.31 18.52
N ALA A 570 -1.34 4.00 17.39
CA ALA A 570 -1.98 3.52 16.18
C ALA A 570 -1.22 4.04 14.96
N SER A 571 -1.26 3.30 13.85
CA SER A 571 -0.71 3.78 12.59
C SER A 571 -1.62 4.82 11.92
N GLU A 572 -1.07 5.60 11.00
CA GLU A 572 -1.77 6.44 10.01
C GLU A 572 -1.17 6.20 8.62
N ASP A 573 -0.62 5.01 8.37
CA ASP A 573 0.30 4.63 7.27
C ASP A 573 -0.22 4.74 5.82
N THR A 574 -1.24 5.54 5.61
CA THR A 574 -1.62 6.08 4.30
C THR A 574 -0.42 6.83 3.68
N SER A 575 -0.07 6.46 2.45
CA SER A 575 1.10 7.00 1.75
C SER A 575 2.39 6.80 2.52
N SER A 576 2.62 5.59 3.07
CA SER A 576 3.84 5.23 3.79
C SER A 576 4.62 4.11 3.07
N ARG A 577 5.90 3.97 3.41
CA ARG A 577 6.83 2.97 2.86
C ARG A 577 7.47 2.07 3.93
N THR A 578 7.18 2.36 5.20
CA THR A 578 7.87 1.80 6.38
C THR A 578 6.87 1.24 7.38
N GLN A 579 5.81 0.59 6.90
CA GLN A 579 4.74 0.05 7.75
C GLN A 579 5.24 -1.08 8.66
N ASP A 580 6.22 -1.83 8.19
CA ASP A 580 6.97 -2.84 8.93
C ASP A 580 7.72 -2.20 10.12
N VAL A 581 8.42 -1.08 9.89
CA VAL A 581 9.12 -0.31 10.94
C VAL A 581 8.14 0.32 11.92
N ASN A 582 7.02 0.87 11.41
CA ASN A 582 5.94 1.41 12.24
C ASN A 582 5.35 0.36 13.19
N LEU A 583 5.12 -0.85 12.68
CA LEU A 583 4.65 -1.99 13.46
C LEU A 583 5.71 -2.40 14.49
N ALA A 584 6.97 -2.57 14.09
CA ALA A 584 8.05 -2.96 14.98
C ALA A 584 8.23 -2.00 16.16
N GLY A 585 8.08 -0.69 15.94
CA GLY A 585 8.06 0.32 17.02
C GLY A 585 6.90 0.13 17.99
N ARG A 586 5.67 -0.06 17.49
CA ARG A 586 4.49 -0.31 18.35
C ARG A 586 4.59 -1.61 19.14
N VAL A 587 5.09 -2.68 18.52
CA VAL A 587 5.34 -3.97 19.19
C VAL A 587 6.43 -3.82 20.24
N GLY A 588 7.48 -3.03 19.99
CA GLY A 588 8.53 -2.78 20.97
C GLY A 588 8.06 -1.97 22.18
N MET A 589 7.24 -0.94 21.96
CA MET A 589 6.61 -0.20 23.06
C MET A 589 5.75 -1.12 23.95
N HIS A 590 4.93 -1.98 23.34
CA HIS A 590 4.07 -2.92 24.06
C HIS A 590 4.88 -3.98 24.81
N SER A 591 5.82 -4.62 24.11
CA SER A 591 6.59 -5.75 24.65
C SER A 591 7.59 -5.32 25.72
N ALA A 592 8.13 -4.08 25.64
CA ALA A 592 8.96 -3.50 26.69
C ALA A 592 8.13 -2.96 27.88
N GLY A 593 6.80 -2.87 27.76
CA GLY A 593 5.90 -2.45 28.83
C GLY A 593 5.73 -0.95 29.00
N TYR A 594 6.08 -0.15 27.99
CA TYR A 594 5.83 1.30 27.96
C TYR A 594 4.36 1.64 27.70
N ILE A 595 3.62 0.72 27.08
CA ILE A 595 2.18 0.79 26.85
C ILE A 595 1.53 -0.55 27.17
N ASN A 596 0.28 -0.53 27.60
CA ASN A 596 -0.53 -1.73 27.80
C ASN A 596 -1.29 -2.13 26.53
N ASP A 597 -1.48 -1.19 25.60
CA ASP A 597 -2.37 -1.35 24.46
C ASP A 597 -1.82 -0.60 23.24
N PHE A 598 -1.95 -1.19 22.06
CA PHE A 598 -1.87 -0.48 20.79
C PHE A 598 -3.01 -0.91 19.87
N ALA A 599 -3.29 -0.09 18.86
CA ALA A 599 -4.41 -0.31 17.96
C ALA A 599 -3.97 -0.80 16.58
N MET A 600 -4.77 -1.72 16.03
CA MET A 600 -4.80 -2.03 14.61
C MET A 600 -5.65 -1.00 13.88
N ARG A 601 -5.19 -0.47 12.74
CA ARG A 601 -5.96 0.46 11.90
C ARG A 601 -6.12 -0.10 10.49
N LEU A 602 -7.35 -0.45 10.14
CA LEU A 602 -7.70 -1.17 8.92
C LEU A 602 -8.66 -0.33 8.08
N ILE A 603 -8.15 0.29 7.00
CA ILE A 603 -8.91 1.23 6.17
C ILE A 603 -8.58 1.12 4.67
N ASP A 604 -9.53 1.57 3.84
CA ASP A 604 -9.43 1.54 2.36
C ASP A 604 -8.21 2.31 1.78
N ASP A 605 -7.58 3.16 2.57
CA ASP A 605 -6.44 3.99 2.17
C ASP A 605 -5.08 3.38 2.52
N ASN A 606 -5.04 2.28 3.29
CA ASN A 606 -3.81 1.55 3.61
C ASN A 606 -2.99 1.09 2.39
N PRO A 607 -3.58 0.54 1.31
CA PRO A 607 -2.83 0.08 0.12
C PRO A 607 -2.36 1.26 -0.76
N THR A 608 -1.90 2.34 -0.12
CA THR A 608 -1.37 3.53 -0.79
C THR A 608 0.06 3.75 -0.33
N SER A 609 1.04 3.47 -1.20
CA SER A 609 2.44 3.82 -0.99
C SER A 609 2.73 5.20 -1.57
N TRP A 610 2.45 5.36 -2.86
CA TRP A 610 2.49 6.63 -3.59
C TRP A 610 1.19 6.82 -4.39
N ARG A 611 0.52 7.96 -4.16
CA ARG A 611 -0.86 8.22 -4.60
C ARG A 611 -1.11 8.02 -6.10
N PRO A 612 -0.26 8.45 -7.04
CA PRO A 612 -0.55 8.30 -8.47
C PRO A 612 -0.50 6.84 -8.98
N TYR A 613 0.21 5.95 -8.28
CA TYR A 613 0.51 4.58 -8.78
C TYR A 613 0.01 3.45 -7.87
N SER A 614 -0.57 3.78 -6.72
CA SER A 614 -1.14 2.79 -5.81
C SER A 614 -2.42 2.18 -6.40
N PRO A 615 -2.92 1.03 -5.95
CA PRO A 615 -4.19 0.49 -6.45
C PRO A 615 -5.43 1.12 -5.78
N GLY A 616 -5.28 1.83 -4.65
CA GLY A 616 -6.40 2.43 -3.93
C GLY A 616 -7.25 1.40 -3.17
N GLY A 617 -8.54 1.65 -2.95
CA GLY A 617 -9.42 0.79 -2.14
C GLY A 617 -9.60 -0.63 -2.71
N GLN A 618 -9.42 -1.65 -1.86
CA GLN A 618 -9.47 -3.07 -2.26
C GLN A 618 -10.87 -3.70 -2.18
N ARG A 619 -11.18 -4.62 -3.10
CA ARG A 619 -12.41 -5.42 -3.15
C ARG A 619 -12.41 -6.58 -2.14
N SER A 620 -11.29 -7.29 -2.06
CA SER A 620 -11.10 -8.36 -1.09
C SER A 620 -10.75 -7.80 0.29
N VAL A 621 -11.26 -8.44 1.35
CA VAL A 621 -10.86 -8.10 2.74
C VAL A 621 -9.48 -8.63 3.09
N SER A 622 -8.96 -9.59 2.32
CA SER A 622 -7.71 -10.30 2.57
C SER A 622 -6.55 -9.43 3.10
N PRO A 623 -6.14 -8.33 2.45
CA PRO A 623 -5.04 -7.49 2.96
C PRO A 623 -5.30 -6.98 4.39
N TYR A 624 -6.50 -6.43 4.63
CA TYR A 624 -6.88 -5.88 5.93
C TYR A 624 -7.04 -6.97 7.00
N LEU A 625 -7.61 -8.11 6.63
CA LEU A 625 -7.78 -9.26 7.52
C LEU A 625 -6.42 -9.76 8.00
N ARG A 626 -5.53 -10.09 7.07
CA ARG A 626 -4.19 -10.62 7.38
C ARG A 626 -3.38 -9.63 8.21
N GLN A 627 -3.44 -8.35 7.87
CA GLN A 627 -2.78 -7.28 8.65
C GLN A 627 -3.35 -7.18 10.07
N GLY A 628 -4.68 -7.25 10.22
CA GLY A 628 -5.35 -7.23 11.53
C GLY A 628 -4.97 -8.41 12.40
N VAL A 629 -4.94 -9.62 11.82
CA VAL A 629 -4.52 -10.86 12.50
C VAL A 629 -3.06 -10.77 12.95
N LEU A 630 -2.16 -10.29 12.08
CA LEU A 630 -0.75 -10.11 12.46
C LEU A 630 -0.59 -9.15 13.64
N MET A 631 -1.23 -7.97 13.59
CA MET A 631 -1.16 -7.02 14.70
C MET A 631 -1.75 -7.57 15.99
N ALA A 632 -2.87 -8.30 15.90
CA ALA A 632 -3.49 -8.97 17.04
C ALA A 632 -2.57 -10.02 17.67
N ALA A 633 -1.87 -10.80 16.84
CA ALA A 633 -0.92 -11.82 17.25
C ALA A 633 0.33 -11.26 17.97
N TYR A 634 0.55 -9.94 17.89
CA TYR A 634 1.59 -9.21 18.63
C TYR A 634 1.03 -8.25 19.71
N GLY A 635 -0.24 -8.41 20.08
CA GLY A 635 -0.85 -7.74 21.24
C GLY A 635 -1.84 -6.61 20.94
N ALA A 636 -2.14 -6.29 19.67
CA ALA A 636 -3.16 -5.30 19.37
C ALA A 636 -4.56 -5.83 19.68
N ARG A 637 -5.25 -5.32 20.71
CA ARG A 637 -6.65 -5.68 21.01
C ARG A 637 -7.69 -4.62 20.65
N ILE A 638 -7.23 -3.47 20.14
CA ILE A 638 -8.07 -2.33 19.79
C ILE A 638 -8.06 -2.16 18.27
N GLY A 639 -9.21 -2.10 17.63
CA GLY A 639 -9.35 -1.85 16.19
C GLY A 639 -9.92 -0.47 15.90
N ILE A 640 -9.25 0.28 15.02
CA ILE A 640 -9.77 1.49 14.37
C ILE A 640 -10.12 1.09 12.95
N ASN A 641 -11.32 0.56 12.76
CA ASN A 641 -11.73 -0.12 11.53
C ASN A 641 -12.76 0.73 10.79
N PHE A 642 -12.47 1.04 9.53
CA PHE A 642 -13.40 1.78 8.70
C PHE A 642 -14.31 0.79 7.96
N SER A 643 -15.54 1.21 7.71
CA SER A 643 -16.50 0.46 6.90
C SER A 643 -15.98 0.41 5.47
N GLY A 644 -15.18 -0.61 5.13
CA GLY A 644 -14.54 -0.71 3.82
C GLY A 644 -15.59 -0.66 2.71
N LEU A 645 -15.63 0.45 1.97
CA LEU A 645 -16.73 0.75 1.05
C LEU A 645 -16.73 -0.20 -0.15
N PHE A 646 -15.53 -0.68 -0.49
CA PHE A 646 -15.24 -1.57 -1.61
C PHE A 646 -15.42 -3.05 -1.28
N LEU A 647 -15.45 -3.40 0.00
CA LEU A 647 -15.36 -4.78 0.44
C LEU A 647 -16.56 -5.61 -0.03
N GLU A 648 -16.22 -6.81 -0.50
CA GLU A 648 -17.15 -7.91 -0.71
C GLU A 648 -17.43 -8.63 0.60
N GLU A 649 -18.62 -9.21 0.72
CA GLU A 649 -18.95 -10.07 1.86
C GLU A 649 -18.09 -11.35 1.81
N PRO A 650 -17.68 -11.90 2.97
CA PRO A 650 -18.07 -11.53 4.34
C PRO A 650 -17.34 -10.29 4.93
N GLY A 651 -16.41 -9.68 4.20
CA GLY A 651 -15.72 -8.45 4.62
C GLY A 651 -15.02 -8.59 5.98
N MET A 652 -15.06 -7.54 6.79
CA MET A 652 -14.45 -7.55 8.14
C MET A 652 -15.09 -8.55 9.12
N ASN A 653 -16.22 -9.17 8.77
CA ASN A 653 -16.86 -10.15 9.65
C ASN A 653 -16.00 -11.40 9.87
N VAL A 654 -15.07 -11.70 8.95
CA VAL A 654 -14.08 -12.77 9.13
C VAL A 654 -13.21 -12.50 10.35
N LEU A 655 -12.66 -11.29 10.46
CA LEU A 655 -11.83 -10.90 11.61
C LEU A 655 -12.63 -10.97 12.91
N TYR A 656 -13.88 -10.48 12.89
CA TYR A 656 -14.74 -10.50 14.07
C TYR A 656 -15.15 -11.91 14.47
N ALA A 657 -15.35 -12.83 13.52
CA ALA A 657 -15.58 -14.23 13.79
C ALA A 657 -14.35 -14.87 14.47
N LEU A 658 -13.14 -14.67 13.92
CA LEU A 658 -11.89 -15.17 14.50
C LEU A 658 -11.65 -14.67 15.93
N MET A 659 -11.85 -13.37 16.16
CA MET A 659 -11.72 -12.76 17.49
C MET A 659 -12.73 -13.35 18.48
N LYS A 660 -14.00 -13.46 18.06
CA LYS A 660 -15.09 -13.85 18.95
C LYS A 660 -15.16 -15.35 19.21
N SER A 661 -14.85 -16.20 18.23
CA SER A 661 -14.78 -17.65 18.43
C SER A 661 -13.59 -18.05 19.31
N GLY A 662 -12.57 -17.20 19.39
CA GLY A 662 -11.34 -17.46 20.13
C GLY A 662 -10.26 -18.15 19.32
N VAL A 663 -10.47 -18.38 18.03
CA VAL A 663 -9.39 -18.80 17.11
C VAL A 663 -8.23 -17.81 17.19
N LEU A 664 -8.54 -16.51 17.19
CA LEU A 664 -7.59 -15.44 17.46
C LEU A 664 -7.69 -15.04 18.95
N PRO A 665 -6.71 -15.42 19.79
CA PRO A 665 -6.71 -15.05 21.20
C PRO A 665 -6.35 -13.58 21.40
N VAL A 666 -6.72 -13.01 22.54
CA VAL A 666 -6.10 -11.76 23.03
C VAL A 666 -4.72 -12.14 23.58
N VAL A 667 -3.69 -11.46 23.09
CA VAL A 667 -2.29 -11.79 23.39
C VAL A 667 -1.73 -10.76 24.35
N GLU A 668 -1.29 -11.22 25.53
CA GLU A 668 -0.51 -10.38 26.44
C GLU A 668 0.97 -10.42 26.04
N LYS A 669 1.73 -9.38 26.42
CA LYS A 669 3.14 -9.27 26.01
C LYS A 669 4.02 -10.46 26.40
N ASP A 670 3.72 -11.11 27.53
CA ASP A 670 4.51 -12.23 28.04
C ASP A 670 4.15 -13.56 27.35
N ASP A 671 3.07 -13.58 26.56
CA ASP A 671 2.64 -14.75 25.77
C ASP A 671 3.24 -14.74 24.35
N ILE A 672 3.92 -13.67 23.93
CA ILE A 672 4.55 -13.57 22.61
C ILE A 672 5.86 -14.35 22.63
N LEU A 673 5.90 -15.49 21.94
CA LEU A 673 7.06 -16.39 21.86
C LEU A 673 7.89 -16.19 20.59
N SER A 674 7.50 -15.27 19.70
CA SER A 674 8.19 -14.99 18.43
C SER A 674 9.05 -13.72 18.44
N ILE A 675 9.54 -13.31 19.62
CA ILE A 675 10.51 -12.20 19.78
C ILE A 675 11.80 -12.77 20.37
N GLY A 676 12.86 -12.83 19.57
CA GLY A 676 14.16 -13.42 19.96
C GLY A 676 15.29 -12.40 20.10
N SER A 677 15.15 -11.22 19.47
CA SER A 677 16.17 -10.17 19.45
C SER A 677 15.52 -8.79 19.36
N TRP A 678 16.26 -7.73 19.68
CA TRP A 678 15.74 -6.35 19.72
C TRP A 678 16.60 -5.36 18.94
N HIS A 679 15.99 -4.25 18.53
CA HIS A 679 16.71 -3.07 18.07
C HIS A 679 16.37 -1.87 18.97
N LEU A 680 17.39 -1.21 19.48
CA LEU A 680 17.23 -0.09 20.41
C LEU A 680 17.62 1.23 19.75
N ILE A 681 16.91 2.28 20.10
CA ILE A 681 17.12 3.62 19.55
C ILE A 681 17.75 4.52 20.60
N LYS A 682 18.87 5.12 20.20
CA LYS A 682 19.67 6.08 20.97
C LYS A 682 19.93 7.29 20.09
N ASP A 683 19.69 8.50 20.60
CA ASP A 683 20.09 9.78 19.97
C ASP A 683 19.67 9.94 18.49
N VAL A 684 18.36 9.85 18.20
CA VAL A 684 17.78 9.87 16.85
C VAL A 684 18.38 10.93 15.90
N ASP A 685 18.71 10.53 14.67
CA ASP A 685 19.05 11.47 13.60
C ASP A 685 17.78 12.23 13.13
N GLU A 686 17.62 13.45 13.65
CA GLU A 686 16.49 14.32 13.34
C GLU A 686 16.37 14.61 11.83
N LYS A 687 17.49 14.72 11.10
CA LYS A 687 17.47 15.03 9.66
C LYS A 687 16.85 13.89 8.86
N LEU A 688 17.16 12.65 9.22
CA LEU A 688 16.55 11.46 8.62
C LEU A 688 15.04 11.48 8.86
N VAL A 689 14.61 11.61 10.12
CA VAL A 689 13.19 11.62 10.49
C VAL A 689 12.42 12.73 9.78
N HIS A 690 12.93 13.97 9.81
CA HIS A 690 12.30 15.10 9.13
C HIS A 690 12.15 14.88 7.62
N SER A 691 13.13 14.26 6.96
CA SER A 691 13.05 13.96 5.52
C SER A 691 11.97 12.92 5.20
N VAL A 692 11.78 11.92 6.06
CA VAL A 692 10.80 10.85 5.85
C VAL A 692 9.38 11.33 6.15
N ASP A 693 9.23 12.15 7.20
CA ASP A 693 7.92 12.70 7.62
C ASP A 693 7.42 13.82 6.71
N ASN A 694 8.32 14.49 5.98
CA ASN A 694 7.97 15.38 4.86
C ASN A 694 7.51 14.62 3.60
N HIS A 695 6.59 13.67 3.77
CA HIS A 695 6.15 12.72 2.75
C HIS A 695 5.45 13.35 1.53
N HIS A 696 5.03 14.62 1.62
CA HIS A 696 4.42 15.33 0.49
C HIS A 696 5.44 15.89 -0.51
N SER A 697 6.71 16.07 -0.10
CA SER A 697 7.76 16.56 -0.97
C SER A 697 8.45 15.41 -1.70
N LEU A 698 8.47 15.48 -3.02
CA LEU A 698 9.27 14.58 -3.86
C LEU A 698 10.67 15.13 -4.15
N LYS A 699 10.90 16.43 -3.90
CA LYS A 699 12.17 17.11 -4.17
C LYS A 699 13.22 16.87 -3.06
N GLN A 700 13.42 15.61 -2.68
CA GLN A 700 14.26 15.21 -1.56
C GLN A 700 15.39 14.24 -1.91
N TYR A 701 15.49 13.84 -3.18
CA TYR A 701 16.52 12.89 -3.63
C TYR A 701 17.94 13.29 -3.24
N LYS A 702 18.65 12.34 -2.63
CA LYS A 702 20.10 12.37 -2.44
C LYS A 702 20.71 11.02 -2.82
N LYS A 703 21.93 11.07 -3.35
CA LYS A 703 22.68 9.87 -3.76
C LYS A 703 23.04 8.97 -2.58
N ASP A 704 23.09 9.51 -1.36
CA ASP A 704 23.43 8.80 -0.12
C ASP A 704 22.20 8.40 0.72
N ASP A 705 20.98 8.48 0.16
CA ASP A 705 19.75 8.07 0.86
C ASP A 705 19.71 6.57 1.21
N ASP A 706 20.60 5.76 0.63
CA ASP A 706 20.81 4.34 0.96
C ASP A 706 21.74 4.14 2.18
N ASN A 707 22.43 5.19 2.65
CA ASN A 707 23.36 5.14 3.78
C ASN A 707 22.66 5.47 5.11
N ALA A 708 21.73 4.60 5.50
CA ALA A 708 21.06 4.64 6.80
C ALA A 708 20.64 3.23 7.24
N VAL A 709 20.46 3.02 8.55
CA VAL A 709 19.87 1.79 9.10
C VAL A 709 18.42 1.62 8.63
N PHE A 710 17.66 2.73 8.60
CA PHE A 710 16.34 2.82 7.94
C PHE A 710 16.45 3.69 6.68
N SER A 711 16.87 3.07 5.59
CA SER A 711 17.21 3.74 4.33
C SER A 711 16.04 3.82 3.34
N VAL A 712 16.19 4.71 2.35
CA VAL A 712 15.26 4.91 1.24
C VAL A 712 13.78 4.97 1.63
N ALA A 713 13.52 5.58 2.79
CA ALA A 713 12.20 5.64 3.42
C ALA A 713 11.36 6.84 2.93
N GLN A 714 11.95 7.82 2.25
CA GLN A 714 11.28 9.01 1.73
C GLN A 714 10.32 8.68 0.57
N MET A 715 9.40 9.59 0.26
CA MET A 715 8.32 9.32 -0.71
C MET A 715 8.84 9.04 -2.13
N HIS A 716 9.88 9.75 -2.57
CA HIS A 716 10.43 9.58 -3.93
C HIS A 716 11.12 8.22 -4.15
N TRP A 717 11.27 7.42 -3.11
CA TRP A 717 11.79 6.05 -3.14
C TRP A 717 10.70 4.96 -3.11
N ALA A 718 9.41 5.32 -3.06
CA ALA A 718 8.32 4.34 -3.07
C ALA A 718 8.48 3.33 -4.23
N GLY A 719 8.53 2.03 -3.91
CA GLY A 719 8.67 0.93 -4.85
C GLY A 719 10.12 0.49 -5.12
N THR A 720 11.13 1.16 -4.56
CA THR A 720 12.54 0.77 -4.72
C THR A 720 12.92 -0.41 -3.84
N ASN A 721 13.88 -1.21 -4.30
CA ASN A 721 14.49 -2.28 -3.52
C ASN A 721 15.19 -1.73 -2.26
N VAL A 722 15.04 -2.45 -1.15
CA VAL A 722 15.67 -2.14 0.13
C VAL A 722 17.14 -2.62 0.11
N PRO A 723 18.12 -1.78 0.51
CA PRO A 723 19.51 -2.19 0.63
C PRO A 723 19.73 -3.37 1.56
N ASN A 724 20.75 -4.19 1.28
CA ASN A 724 21.02 -5.43 2.03
C ASN A 724 21.46 -5.22 3.48
N HIS A 725 21.82 -4.00 3.87
CA HIS A 725 22.20 -3.63 5.23
C HIS A 725 21.06 -2.99 6.03
N ASP A 726 19.94 -2.68 5.37
CA ASP A 726 18.79 -2.04 6.01
C ASP A 726 18.12 -2.96 7.03
N PHE A 727 17.66 -2.37 8.13
CA PHE A 727 16.96 -3.09 9.19
C PHE A 727 15.78 -3.93 8.65
N SER A 728 14.93 -3.34 7.80
CA SER A 728 13.75 -4.02 7.27
C SER A 728 14.10 -5.27 6.48
N LYS A 729 15.22 -5.25 5.74
CA LYS A 729 15.69 -6.40 4.95
C LYS A 729 16.20 -7.51 5.86
N VAL A 730 17.11 -7.18 6.79
CA VAL A 730 17.81 -8.16 7.62
C VAL A 730 16.90 -8.71 8.73
N ALA A 731 16.16 -7.85 9.41
CA ALA A 731 15.36 -8.21 10.58
C ALA A 731 13.96 -8.71 10.21
N LEU A 732 13.33 -8.08 9.21
CA LEU A 732 11.90 -8.30 8.89
C LEU A 732 11.68 -9.01 7.54
N GLY A 733 12.72 -9.21 6.73
CA GLY A 733 12.64 -9.88 5.43
C GLY A 733 11.90 -9.07 4.37
N VAL A 734 12.02 -7.75 4.38
CA VAL A 734 11.39 -6.84 3.42
C VAL A 734 12.29 -6.58 2.23
N ASP A 735 11.78 -6.79 1.01
CA ASP A 735 12.57 -6.67 -0.22
C ASP A 735 12.55 -5.28 -0.86
N TYR A 736 11.43 -4.56 -0.78
CA TYR A 736 11.25 -3.24 -1.41
C TYR A 736 10.24 -2.35 -0.67
N ARG A 737 10.28 -1.04 -0.89
CA ARG A 737 9.52 0.00 -0.15
C ARG A 737 8.12 0.27 -0.75
N TRP A 738 7.18 -0.68 -0.66
CA TRP A 738 5.81 -0.49 -1.20
C TRP A 738 4.71 -0.55 -0.15
N THR A 739 4.22 -1.76 0.19
CA THR A 739 3.13 -1.98 1.15
C THR A 739 3.49 -3.06 2.17
N ASN A 740 4.47 -2.76 3.02
CA ASN A 740 5.17 -3.72 3.89
C ASN A 740 4.41 -4.01 5.19
N TYR A 741 3.11 -4.27 5.08
CA TYR A 741 2.23 -4.51 6.23
C TYR A 741 2.38 -5.91 6.83
N LEU A 742 2.96 -6.85 6.07
CA LEU A 742 3.07 -8.27 6.40
C LEU A 742 4.51 -8.74 6.19
N PRO A 743 5.48 -8.28 6.99
CA PRO A 743 6.86 -8.79 6.91
C PRO A 743 6.90 -10.29 7.25
N VAL A 744 7.83 -11.04 6.65
CA VAL A 744 7.97 -12.49 6.87
C VAL A 744 8.71 -12.83 8.16
N MET A 745 9.59 -11.93 8.65
CA MET A 745 10.28 -12.06 9.95
C MET A 745 11.02 -13.40 10.11
N PRO A 746 12.09 -13.64 9.34
CA PRO A 746 12.74 -14.96 9.23
C PRO A 746 13.31 -15.48 10.55
N ASN A 747 13.63 -14.60 11.49
CA ASN A 747 14.14 -14.93 12.82
C ASN A 747 13.18 -14.51 13.95
N GLY A 748 11.89 -14.36 13.63
CA GLY A 748 10.90 -13.76 14.52
C GLY A 748 10.86 -12.24 14.42
N MET A 749 9.90 -11.63 15.11
CA MET A 749 9.75 -10.18 15.17
C MET A 749 10.93 -9.57 15.92
N VAL A 750 11.53 -8.54 15.33
CA VAL A 750 12.55 -7.71 15.96
C VAL A 750 11.91 -6.37 16.33
N PRO A 751 11.37 -6.23 17.55
CA PRO A 751 10.79 -4.97 18.00
C PRO A 751 11.83 -3.84 18.10
N ILE A 752 11.37 -2.61 17.89
CA ILE A 752 12.16 -1.39 18.05
C ILE A 752 11.74 -0.68 19.34
N SER A 753 12.69 -0.34 20.22
CA SER A 753 12.39 0.26 21.53
C SER A 753 13.47 1.27 21.98
N SER A 754 13.26 1.93 23.12
CA SER A 754 14.22 2.89 23.67
C SER A 754 15.48 2.17 24.17
N VAL A 755 16.66 2.79 24.03
CA VAL A 755 17.91 2.32 24.66
C VAL A 755 17.78 2.14 26.18
N ASP A 756 16.80 2.80 26.82
CA ASP A 756 16.51 2.63 28.24
C ASP A 756 16.07 1.18 28.59
N TYR A 757 15.71 0.37 27.59
CA TYR A 757 15.36 -1.05 27.76
C TYR A 757 16.58 -2.01 27.73
N GLN A 758 17.79 -1.48 27.48
CA GLN A 758 19.02 -2.27 27.34
C GLN A 758 19.30 -3.15 28.57
N ALA A 759 19.21 -2.58 29.78
CA ALA A 759 19.53 -3.30 31.01
C ALA A 759 18.61 -4.51 31.26
N GLN A 760 17.34 -4.45 30.84
CA GLN A 760 16.44 -5.61 30.95
C GLN A 760 16.80 -6.72 29.96
N LEU A 761 17.30 -6.37 28.77
CA LEU A 761 17.73 -7.32 27.75
C LEU A 761 19.02 -8.03 28.16
N GLU A 762 20.00 -7.29 28.66
CA GLU A 762 21.25 -7.84 29.20
C GLU A 762 20.97 -8.83 30.34
N LYS A 763 20.08 -8.48 31.27
CA LYS A 763 19.67 -9.38 32.37
C LYS A 763 19.02 -10.68 31.89
N LYS A 764 18.35 -10.64 30.74
CA LYS A 764 17.67 -11.79 30.15
C LYS A 764 18.53 -12.52 29.11
N GLU A 765 19.76 -12.06 28.87
CA GLU A 765 20.66 -12.58 27.84
C GLU A 765 20.00 -12.59 26.45
N ILE A 766 19.21 -11.56 26.15
CA ILE A 766 18.55 -11.40 24.84
C ILE A 766 19.42 -10.51 23.95
N PRO A 767 19.80 -10.97 22.74
CA PRO A 767 20.63 -10.18 21.83
C PRO A 767 19.91 -8.93 21.32
N PHE A 768 20.67 -7.84 21.15
CA PHE A 768 20.14 -6.58 20.65
C PHE A 768 21.20 -5.78 19.87
N THR A 769 20.72 -4.80 19.11
CA THR A 769 21.54 -3.81 18.42
C THR A 769 21.08 -2.39 18.78
N ILE A 770 21.91 -1.38 18.55
CA ILE A 770 21.61 0.03 18.87
C ILE A 770 21.87 0.91 17.64
N SER A 771 20.98 1.85 17.33
CA SER A 771 21.20 2.89 16.30
C SER A 771 20.53 4.23 16.65
N ASP A 772 20.89 5.28 15.92
CA ASP A 772 20.13 6.55 15.84
C ASP A 772 19.14 6.59 14.66
N GLY A 773 18.99 5.45 13.98
CA GLY A 773 18.22 5.28 12.74
C GLY A 773 19.02 5.54 11.46
N LYS A 774 20.13 6.29 11.52
CA LYS A 774 21.06 6.47 10.41
C LYS A 774 22.34 5.66 10.61
N TYR A 775 22.97 5.80 11.76
CA TYR A 775 24.20 5.16 12.17
C TYR A 775 23.95 4.23 13.36
N GLU A 776 24.74 3.17 13.43
CA GLU A 776 24.72 2.19 14.50
C GLU A 776 25.77 2.47 15.58
N TYR A 777 25.55 1.92 16.77
CA TYR A 777 26.46 2.01 17.89
C TYR A 777 26.87 0.61 18.35
N VAL A 778 28.15 0.29 18.21
CA VAL A 778 28.77 -0.95 18.72
C VAL A 778 29.82 -0.55 19.75
N ASN A 779 29.71 -1.04 20.99
CA ASN A 779 30.60 -0.66 22.09
C ASN A 779 30.73 0.87 22.26
N ASN A 780 29.62 1.60 22.13
CA ASN A 780 29.54 3.07 22.13
C ASN A 780 30.31 3.78 21.00
N LYS A 781 30.83 3.06 20.01
CA LYS A 781 31.42 3.64 18.80
C LYS A 781 30.39 3.67 17.67
N GLN A 782 30.33 4.80 16.98
CA GLN A 782 29.46 4.98 15.82
C GLN A 782 30.08 4.30 14.58
N HIS A 783 29.25 3.61 13.81
CA HIS A 783 29.62 2.99 12.54
C HIS A 783 28.61 3.37 11.44
N ALA A 784 28.98 3.20 10.17
CA ALA A 784 28.10 3.49 9.04
C ALA A 784 27.24 2.28 8.70
N ALA A 785 25.99 2.50 8.29
CA ALA A 785 24.99 1.44 8.11
C ALA A 785 25.44 0.20 7.30
N LYS A 786 26.38 0.35 6.33
CA LYS A 786 26.95 -0.81 5.60
C LYS A 786 27.83 -1.71 6.46
N GLU A 787 28.55 -1.14 7.44
CA GLU A 787 29.34 -1.85 8.44
C GLU A 787 28.47 -2.52 9.50
N PHE A 788 27.23 -2.03 9.70
CA PHE A 788 26.26 -2.60 10.63
C PHE A 788 25.85 -4.04 10.32
N LYS A 789 25.72 -4.35 9.02
CA LYS A 789 25.02 -5.55 8.54
C LYS A 789 25.42 -6.83 9.28
N PRO A 790 26.72 -7.16 9.46
CA PRO A 790 27.13 -8.37 10.16
C PRO A 790 26.64 -8.42 11.62
N PHE A 791 26.69 -7.29 12.34
CA PHE A 791 26.22 -7.21 13.74
C PHE A 791 24.72 -7.42 13.85
N LEU A 792 23.95 -6.81 12.94
CA LEU A 792 22.50 -7.03 12.90
C LEU A 792 22.18 -8.49 12.56
N GLU A 793 22.83 -9.05 11.54
CA GLU A 793 22.64 -10.45 11.17
C GLU A 793 22.97 -11.42 12.31
N GLU A 794 24.05 -11.17 13.03
CA GLU A 794 24.47 -11.97 14.19
C GLU A 794 23.39 -11.91 15.28
N ALA A 795 22.98 -10.71 15.71
CA ALA A 795 22.00 -10.54 16.76
C ALA A 795 20.63 -11.19 16.42
N VAL A 796 20.16 -11.05 15.17
CA VAL A 796 18.87 -11.65 14.78
C VAL A 796 18.97 -13.17 14.63
N LYS A 797 20.10 -13.71 14.14
CA LYS A 797 20.31 -15.17 14.04
C LYS A 797 20.44 -15.80 15.43
N GLU A 798 21.19 -15.17 16.32
CA GLU A 798 21.31 -15.59 17.72
C GLU A 798 19.92 -15.59 18.38
N GLY A 799 19.18 -14.49 18.28
CA GLY A 799 17.83 -14.39 18.84
C GLY A 799 16.88 -15.44 18.27
N GLY A 800 16.88 -15.62 16.94
CA GLY A 800 16.08 -16.64 16.27
C GLY A 800 16.40 -18.08 16.70
N SER A 801 17.65 -18.35 17.10
CA SER A 801 18.07 -19.67 17.59
C SER A 801 17.47 -20.02 18.96
N THR A 802 17.08 -19.03 19.75
CA THR A 802 16.47 -19.21 21.07
C THR A 802 14.96 -19.48 21.02
N LEU A 803 14.31 -19.15 19.89
CA LEU A 803 12.87 -19.29 19.73
C LEU A 803 12.43 -20.76 19.74
N PRO A 804 11.25 -21.09 20.29
CA PRO A 804 10.75 -22.46 20.29
C PRO A 804 10.46 -22.97 18.87
N VAL A 805 10.06 -22.04 17.98
CA VAL A 805 9.67 -22.31 16.59
C VAL A 805 10.27 -21.24 15.69
N LEU A 806 10.70 -21.63 14.49
CA LEU A 806 10.96 -20.72 13.36
C LEU A 806 10.06 -21.08 12.18
N VAL A 807 9.66 -20.07 11.42
CA VAL A 807 8.80 -20.22 10.24
C VAL A 807 9.49 -19.59 9.03
N SER A 808 9.48 -20.32 7.91
CA SER A 808 9.88 -19.79 6.60
C SER A 808 8.71 -19.85 5.62
N GLY A 809 8.55 -18.82 4.79
CA GLY A 809 7.54 -18.76 3.73
C GLY A 809 6.23 -18.05 4.09
N ALA A 810 6.05 -17.64 5.35
CA ALA A 810 4.87 -16.92 5.82
C ALA A 810 5.23 -15.76 6.77
N SER A 811 4.35 -14.76 6.86
CA SER A 811 4.30 -13.92 8.05
C SER A 811 3.73 -14.72 9.21
N TRP A 812 4.26 -14.54 10.42
CA TRP A 812 3.91 -15.44 11.51
C TRP A 812 4.03 -14.85 12.92
N SER A 813 3.43 -15.54 13.87
CA SER A 813 3.62 -15.33 15.31
C SER A 813 3.46 -16.66 16.04
N ALA A 814 4.16 -16.81 17.17
CA ALA A 814 3.98 -17.92 18.10
C ALA A 814 3.48 -17.37 19.44
N ILE A 815 2.38 -17.91 19.93
CA ILE A 815 1.65 -17.41 21.09
C ILE A 815 1.53 -18.54 22.11
N LYS A 816 1.94 -18.28 23.35
CA LYS A 816 1.71 -19.17 24.48
C LYS A 816 0.22 -19.18 24.83
N LEU A 817 -0.40 -20.37 24.86
CA LEU A 817 -1.79 -20.51 25.31
C LEU A 817 -1.87 -20.91 26.79
N ASP A 818 -0.98 -21.82 27.21
CA ASP A 818 -0.78 -22.23 28.59
C ASP A 818 0.66 -22.74 28.81
N ALA A 819 0.91 -23.57 29.82
CA ALA A 819 2.24 -24.11 30.11
C ALA A 819 2.74 -25.15 29.09
N THR A 820 1.85 -25.82 28.35
CA THR A 820 2.16 -26.95 27.47
C THR A 820 1.66 -26.76 26.03
N HIS A 821 0.99 -25.64 25.73
CA HIS A 821 0.42 -25.37 24.42
C HIS A 821 0.90 -24.03 23.84
N THR A 822 1.25 -24.06 22.56
CA THR A 822 1.61 -22.88 21.76
C THR A 822 0.77 -22.85 20.48
N ARG A 823 0.21 -21.69 20.14
CA ARG A 823 -0.44 -21.43 18.86
C ARG A 823 0.52 -20.72 17.92
N VAL A 824 0.78 -21.32 16.77
CA VAL A 824 1.51 -20.69 15.65
C VAL A 824 0.49 -20.20 14.63
N ILE A 825 0.49 -18.90 14.35
CA ILE A 825 -0.36 -18.29 13.32
C ILE A 825 0.50 -18.10 12.08
N LEU A 826 0.03 -18.63 10.94
CA LEU A 826 0.72 -18.56 9.66
C LEU A 826 -0.13 -17.77 8.68
N ILE A 827 0.46 -16.75 8.05
CA ILE A 827 -0.26 -15.75 7.26
C ILE A 827 0.44 -15.59 5.91
N ASP A 828 -0.31 -15.60 4.81
CA ASP A 828 0.24 -15.24 3.50
C ASP A 828 0.80 -13.80 3.56
N PRO A 829 2.09 -13.57 3.26
CA PRO A 829 2.71 -12.23 3.34
C PRO A 829 2.35 -11.32 2.16
N GLY A 830 1.78 -11.84 1.07
CA GLY A 830 1.55 -11.06 -0.16
C GLY A 830 0.43 -10.04 -0.04
N TYR A 831 0.70 -8.81 0.44
CA TYR A 831 -0.34 -7.84 0.79
C TYR A 831 -1.18 -7.42 -0.42
N LEU A 832 -0.56 -7.19 -1.59
CA LEU A 832 -1.23 -6.86 -2.86
C LEU A 832 -0.93 -7.88 -3.97
N ASP A 833 -0.38 -9.02 -3.59
CA ASP A 833 0.09 -10.13 -4.41
C ASP A 833 -0.16 -11.48 -3.69
N PRO A 834 -1.37 -11.72 -3.16
CA PRO A 834 -1.64 -12.91 -2.36
C PRO A 834 -1.39 -14.17 -3.18
N GLN A 835 -0.76 -15.18 -2.57
CA GLN A 835 -0.51 -16.47 -3.20
C GLN A 835 -0.38 -17.61 -2.21
N GLU A 836 -0.66 -18.83 -2.67
CA GLU A 836 -0.42 -20.02 -1.85
C GLU A 836 1.07 -20.07 -1.49
N ARG A 837 1.36 -20.27 -0.20
CA ARG A 837 2.72 -20.32 0.31
C ARG A 837 3.06 -21.72 0.78
N ASN A 838 4.17 -22.25 0.28
CA ASN A 838 4.83 -23.38 0.90
C ASN A 838 5.52 -22.89 2.17
N VAL A 839 5.16 -23.46 3.32
CA VAL A 839 5.62 -23.03 4.63
C VAL A 839 6.33 -24.19 5.33
N THR A 840 7.46 -23.87 5.95
CA THR A 840 8.15 -24.79 6.86
C THR A 840 8.09 -24.21 8.26
N VAL A 841 7.57 -25.00 9.21
CA VAL A 841 7.60 -24.72 10.65
C VAL A 841 8.66 -25.62 11.25
N THR A 842 9.71 -25.05 11.84
CA THR A 842 10.85 -25.79 12.41
C THR A 842 10.86 -25.66 13.93
N PHE A 843 10.91 -26.80 14.62
CA PHE A 843 10.99 -26.89 16.07
C PHE A 843 12.47 -26.93 16.49
N LYS A 844 12.88 -26.03 17.38
CA LYS A 844 14.29 -25.89 17.78
C LYS A 844 14.63 -26.70 19.02
N ASN A 845 14.13 -26.26 20.16
CA ASN A 845 14.58 -26.76 21.47
C ASN A 845 13.70 -27.89 22.01
N LYS A 846 12.42 -27.91 21.63
CA LYS A 846 11.46 -28.92 22.06
C LYS A 846 10.59 -29.31 20.87
N VAL A 847 10.49 -30.61 20.62
CA VAL A 847 9.60 -31.16 19.59
C VAL A 847 8.22 -31.39 20.22
N PRO A 848 7.13 -30.89 19.62
CA PRO A 848 5.78 -31.13 20.13
C PRO A 848 5.37 -32.60 19.98
N THR A 849 4.59 -33.10 20.93
CA THR A 849 3.96 -34.43 20.85
C THR A 849 2.77 -34.46 19.89
N SER A 850 2.19 -33.29 19.59
CA SER A 850 1.07 -33.14 18.66
C SER A 850 1.14 -31.80 17.95
N VAL A 851 0.85 -31.79 16.64
CA VAL A 851 0.75 -30.60 15.80
C VAL A 851 -0.57 -30.65 15.05
N VAL A 852 -1.46 -29.70 15.32
CA VAL A 852 -2.83 -29.74 14.79
C VAL A 852 -3.20 -28.40 14.20
N ASP A 853 -3.72 -28.41 12.97
CA ASP A 853 -4.48 -27.26 12.47
C ASP A 853 -5.85 -27.23 13.15
N ILE A 854 -6.13 -26.18 13.91
CA ILE A 854 -7.33 -26.15 14.75
C ILE A 854 -8.62 -25.84 14.00
N LEU A 855 -8.53 -25.32 12.77
CA LEU A 855 -9.68 -25.03 11.93
C LEU A 855 -10.05 -26.25 11.11
N SER A 856 -9.08 -26.79 10.36
CA SER A 856 -9.31 -27.99 9.53
C SER A 856 -9.32 -29.29 10.33
N LYS A 857 -8.81 -29.27 11.56
CA LYS A 857 -8.59 -30.44 12.45
C LYS A 857 -7.60 -31.46 11.89
N GLU A 858 -6.77 -31.03 10.95
CA GLU A 858 -5.70 -31.83 10.37
C GLU A 858 -4.58 -32.05 11.39
N ASN A 859 -4.18 -33.31 11.59
CA ASN A 859 -2.94 -33.63 12.33
C ASN A 859 -1.77 -33.57 11.34
N LEU A 860 -0.79 -32.72 11.63
CA LEU A 860 0.36 -32.50 10.75
C LEU A 860 1.53 -33.37 11.21
N GLU A 861 2.11 -34.11 10.27
CA GLU A 861 3.23 -35.00 10.55
C GLU A 861 4.53 -34.22 10.78
N VAL A 862 5.22 -34.53 11.87
CA VAL A 862 6.53 -33.96 12.19
C VAL A 862 7.63 -34.84 11.60
N ILE A 863 8.37 -34.30 10.65
CA ILE A 863 9.50 -34.98 10.00
C ILE A 863 10.75 -34.13 10.22
N ASN A 864 11.81 -34.73 10.76
CA ASN A 864 13.10 -34.06 11.01
C ASN A 864 12.95 -32.75 11.80
N ASN A 865 12.15 -32.77 12.87
CA ASN A 865 11.84 -31.59 13.71
C ASN A 865 11.15 -30.45 12.95
N SER A 866 10.48 -30.74 11.84
CA SER A 866 9.76 -29.73 11.06
C SER A 866 8.41 -30.25 10.57
N VAL A 867 7.53 -29.30 10.21
CA VAL A 867 6.28 -29.54 9.50
C VAL A 867 6.29 -28.73 8.21
N LEU A 868 5.91 -29.38 7.12
CA LEU A 868 5.70 -28.76 5.82
C LEU A 868 4.20 -28.66 5.57
N LEU A 869 3.72 -27.46 5.25
CA LEU A 869 2.31 -27.25 4.93
C LEU A 869 2.13 -26.09 3.95
N LYS A 870 0.88 -25.90 3.51
CA LYS A 870 0.48 -24.80 2.64
C LYS A 870 -0.41 -23.81 3.37
N VAL A 871 -0.09 -22.53 3.23
CA VAL A 871 -0.98 -21.43 3.63
C VAL A 871 -1.75 -20.96 2.39
N PRO A 872 -3.09 -21.00 2.37
CA PRO A 872 -3.88 -20.64 1.19
C PRO A 872 -3.70 -19.17 0.81
N ALA A 873 -3.80 -18.87 -0.50
CA ALA A 873 -3.65 -17.52 -1.01
C ALA A 873 -4.61 -16.54 -0.34
N GLY A 874 -4.08 -15.41 0.12
CA GLY A 874 -4.83 -14.34 0.75
C GLY A 874 -5.48 -14.72 2.08
N SER A 875 -5.11 -15.87 2.67
CA SER A 875 -5.69 -16.40 3.90
C SER A 875 -4.59 -16.70 4.94
N LEU A 876 -4.92 -17.55 5.91
CA LEU A 876 -4.10 -17.83 7.09
C LEU A 876 -4.47 -19.19 7.70
N ARG A 877 -3.56 -19.76 8.50
CA ARG A 877 -3.69 -21.06 9.20
C ARG A 877 -3.37 -20.87 10.69
N PHE A 878 -3.97 -21.69 11.56
CA PHE A 878 -3.73 -21.66 13.01
C PHE A 878 -3.34 -23.05 13.51
N ILE A 879 -2.09 -23.19 13.96
CA ILE A 879 -1.50 -24.47 14.32
C ILE A 879 -1.25 -24.52 15.82
N ASP A 880 -1.87 -25.46 16.53
CA ASP A 880 -1.60 -25.68 17.95
C ASP A 880 -0.58 -26.80 18.12
N LEU A 881 0.43 -26.51 18.95
CA LEU A 881 1.52 -27.39 19.35
C LEU A 881 1.28 -27.81 20.80
N ALA A 882 1.27 -29.11 21.07
CA ALA A 882 1.22 -29.66 22.43
C ALA A 882 2.58 -30.29 22.80
N TYR A 883 3.03 -30.11 24.04
CA TYR A 883 4.40 -30.38 24.49
C TYR A 883 4.50 -31.22 25.77
#